data_AF-A0A814NTH5-F1
#
_entry.id   AF-A0A814NTH5-F1
#
_cell.length_a   1.000
_cell.length_b   1.000
_cell.length_c   1.000
_cell.angle_alpha   90.00
_cell.angle_beta   90.00
_cell.angle_gamma   90.00
#
_symmetry.space_group_name_H-M   'P 1'
#
loop_
_entity.id
_entity.type
_entity.pdbx_description
1 polymer ?
#
loop_
_entity_poly.entity_id
_entity_poly.type
_entity_poly.pdbx_seq_one_letter_code
_entity_poly.pdbx_strand_id
1 'polypeptide(L)'
;MHILQYLLLSAVVCGHLEQYNYRVKRLIVDNFDSRSSDVRTTKVLIIGSGIAGLEAARLLQQNGVETIVLEARNRTGGRVWSIRSKNNLMLDMGARYIHGQYGSIPSGLLTNPIWDLTRSANISICFGEPHDFLGTYPLYYSNILVQKWYDEYMLFVREETRISSSNISFADYVNLFAQKKHFNEKQRSTLYNFAYFTIADREGTELESISAKGYLDRSSVFYGEEPVICDTGFMAITDYLAKNLTNIRFGEIVTKIDYNKNLVKVSTKNGQIYQAEFVLITVPLGVLKSKQIEFNPQLPQWKLDAIDRIGFGYYEKIYLLWDQVWWNTADYYFFQSASKSINLRYWITANKWNGKPFITCLFAGKAVSSLTWKQNKNETVKDILDTLQKMFPNIKITPPTEIYMSNWNEDPFSYGSYSYISVNQKYEDPFRLSETINNRLLFAGEATNTDTYGYTHGALLSARREVTRLLNIGLMGNGYQIPNTMIEHLVTIGLFIVFYMALYQLWSNSISMPSNEDYINMLTNEIEEENCDQFVSGFWLSRYYQYDRFYRPHQFSLSFDSQTRQVNGNGVDDIGKFVVNGIYSINTNRLAIVKTYREETENSTENFGHNITIQVAWNSNQYHFEGKWFIKTRNYSGDGRIELKFEKSFRAMA
;
A
#
# COMPACT_ATOMS: atom_id res chain seq x y z
N MET A 1 38.35 -3.13 -13.30
CA MET A 1 38.14 -3.62 -14.68
C MET A 1 37.30 -4.90 -14.76
N HIS A 2 37.45 -5.88 -13.86
CA HIS A 2 36.65 -7.11 -13.89
C HIS A 2 35.17 -6.95 -13.49
N ILE A 3 34.81 -5.94 -12.67
CA ILE A 3 33.40 -5.67 -12.30
C ILE A 3 32.57 -5.15 -13.50
N LEU A 4 33.18 -4.39 -14.41
CA LEU A 4 32.50 -3.91 -15.61
C LEU A 4 32.23 -5.04 -16.62
N GLN A 5 33.12 -6.04 -16.70
CA GLN A 5 32.92 -7.24 -17.52
C GLN A 5 31.80 -8.14 -16.96
N TYR A 6 31.60 -8.18 -15.64
CA TYR A 6 30.52 -8.95 -15.01
C TYR A 6 29.16 -8.23 -15.06
N LEU A 7 29.13 -6.89 -15.03
CA LEU A 7 27.93 -6.09 -15.30
C LEU A 7 27.52 -6.14 -16.78
N LEU A 8 28.50 -6.21 -17.69
CA LEU A 8 28.24 -6.49 -19.10
C LEU A 8 27.76 -7.94 -19.29
N LEU A 9 28.25 -8.92 -18.53
CA LEU A 9 27.72 -10.29 -18.60
C LEU A 9 26.31 -10.41 -18.01
N SER A 10 25.96 -9.67 -16.95
CA SER A 10 24.59 -9.69 -16.40
C SER A 10 23.59 -8.90 -17.26
N ALA A 11 24.03 -7.81 -17.90
CA ALA A 11 23.27 -7.11 -18.93
C ALA A 11 23.15 -7.92 -20.23
N VAL A 12 24.17 -8.72 -20.58
CA VAL A 12 24.14 -9.69 -21.69
C VAL A 12 23.23 -10.86 -21.36
N VAL A 13 23.14 -11.33 -20.11
CA VAL A 13 22.20 -12.41 -19.71
C VAL A 13 20.76 -11.91 -19.61
N CYS A 14 20.51 -10.67 -19.18
CA CYS A 14 19.17 -10.08 -19.23
C CYS A 14 18.75 -9.68 -20.66
N GLY A 15 19.68 -9.18 -21.48
CA GLY A 15 19.44 -8.85 -22.89
C GLY A 15 19.42 -10.06 -23.84
N HIS A 16 20.14 -11.15 -23.52
CA HIS A 16 20.10 -12.38 -24.32
C HIS A 16 18.87 -13.25 -24.03
N LEU A 17 18.17 -13.06 -22.91
CA LEU A 17 16.84 -13.66 -22.73
C LEU A 17 15.77 -12.98 -23.61
N GLU A 18 15.95 -11.69 -23.95
CA GLU A 18 15.13 -11.02 -24.96
C GLU A 18 15.51 -11.41 -26.41
N GLN A 19 16.78 -11.71 -26.70
CA GLN A 19 17.22 -12.17 -28.03
C GLN A 19 17.10 -13.69 -28.28
N TYR A 20 17.09 -14.54 -27.25
CA TYR A 20 16.82 -15.98 -27.42
C TYR A 20 15.32 -16.28 -27.65
N ASN A 21 14.44 -15.30 -27.42
CA ASN A 21 13.03 -15.37 -27.79
C ASN A 21 12.74 -15.20 -29.29
N TYR A 22 13.77 -15.14 -30.15
CA TYR A 22 13.62 -15.03 -31.61
C TYR A 22 13.83 -16.33 -32.41
N ARG A 23 14.06 -17.48 -31.76
CA ARG A 23 14.27 -18.77 -32.47
C ARG A 23 13.39 -19.95 -32.04
N VAL A 24 12.26 -19.70 -31.38
CA VAL A 24 11.18 -20.69 -31.22
C VAL A 24 9.89 -20.14 -31.83
N LYS A 25 9.98 -19.64 -33.07
CA LYS A 25 8.83 -19.37 -33.95
C LYS A 25 8.67 -20.53 -34.92
N ARG A 26 7.99 -21.58 -34.46
CA ARG A 26 7.18 -22.55 -35.22
C ARG A 26 7.10 -23.81 -34.40
N LEU A 27 5.88 -24.19 -34.08
CA LEU A 27 5.32 -25.55 -34.00
C LEU A 27 4.22 -25.49 -32.93
N ILE A 28 3.00 -25.27 -33.39
CA ILE A 28 1.71 -25.79 -32.88
C ILE A 28 0.66 -25.10 -33.75
N VAL A 29 0.34 -25.72 -34.89
CA VAL A 29 -0.91 -25.54 -35.64
C VAL A 29 -1.25 -26.93 -36.17
N ASP A 30 -2.56 -27.22 -36.17
CA ASP A 30 -3.25 -28.41 -36.71
C ASP A 30 -3.46 -29.62 -35.78
N ASN A 31 -4.66 -29.69 -35.18
CA ASN A 31 -5.73 -30.57 -35.68
C ASN A 31 -6.96 -30.47 -34.76
N PHE A 32 -7.96 -29.68 -35.13
CA PHE A 32 -9.29 -29.81 -34.56
C PHE A 32 -10.34 -29.64 -35.66
N ASP A 33 -10.85 -30.79 -36.10
CA ASP A 33 -11.90 -30.88 -37.09
C ASP A 33 -13.28 -30.76 -36.43
N SER A 34 -14.19 -30.21 -37.21
CA SER A 34 -15.52 -29.74 -36.87
C SER A 34 -16.58 -30.86 -36.77
N ARG A 35 -17.53 -30.74 -35.83
CA ARG A 35 -19.00 -30.67 -36.09
C ARG A 35 -19.92 -30.79 -34.85
N SER A 36 -20.81 -29.80 -34.75
CA SER A 36 -22.20 -29.73 -34.22
C SER A 36 -22.54 -30.11 -32.77
N SER A 37 -22.34 -29.16 -31.86
CA SER A 37 -23.35 -28.37 -31.11
C SER A 37 -22.54 -27.17 -30.54
N ASP A 38 -23.12 -25.99 -30.24
CA ASP A 38 -22.38 -24.73 -29.94
C ASP A 38 -21.45 -24.78 -28.70
N VAL A 39 -20.40 -25.60 -28.76
CA VAL A 39 -19.37 -25.80 -27.75
C VAL A 39 -18.11 -25.12 -28.27
N ARG A 40 -17.69 -24.06 -27.59
CA ARG A 40 -16.46 -23.31 -27.94
C ARG A 40 -15.30 -23.85 -27.13
N THR A 41 -14.23 -24.27 -27.80
CA THR A 41 -13.04 -24.82 -27.14
C THR A 41 -11.89 -23.80 -27.16
N THR A 42 -11.09 -23.73 -26.10
CA THR A 42 -9.88 -22.90 -25.99
C THR A 42 -8.84 -23.59 -25.11
N LYS A 43 -7.56 -23.23 -25.21
CA LYS A 43 -6.53 -23.76 -24.29
C LYS A 43 -6.74 -23.28 -22.86
N VAL A 44 -6.91 -21.97 -22.68
CA VAL A 44 -7.20 -21.36 -21.37
C VAL A 44 -8.47 -20.54 -21.45
N LEU A 45 -9.38 -20.77 -20.50
CA LEU A 45 -10.58 -19.96 -20.30
C LEU A 45 -10.42 -19.12 -19.03
N ILE A 46 -10.63 -17.81 -19.12
CA ILE A 46 -10.54 -16.89 -17.99
C ILE A 46 -11.95 -16.45 -17.63
N ILE A 47 -12.33 -16.54 -16.34
CA ILE A 47 -13.63 -16.09 -15.85
C ILE A 47 -13.42 -14.78 -15.10
N GLY A 48 -13.95 -13.69 -15.65
CA GLY A 48 -13.81 -12.32 -15.18
C GLY A 48 -12.79 -11.50 -15.97
N SER A 49 -13.13 -10.25 -16.25
CA SER A 49 -12.31 -9.26 -16.96
C SER A 49 -11.97 -8.05 -16.07
N GLY A 50 -11.80 -8.29 -14.77
CA GLY A 50 -11.12 -7.34 -13.87
C GLY A 50 -9.61 -7.29 -14.15
N ILE A 51 -8.87 -6.52 -13.36
CA ILE A 51 -7.40 -6.38 -13.52
C ILE A 51 -6.69 -7.74 -13.61
N ALA A 52 -7.05 -8.70 -12.74
CA ALA A 52 -6.45 -10.03 -12.75
C ALA A 52 -6.71 -10.77 -14.08
N GLY A 53 -7.96 -10.82 -14.53
CA GLY A 53 -8.32 -11.51 -15.76
C GLY A 53 -7.73 -10.84 -17.01
N LEU A 54 -7.71 -9.50 -17.07
CA LEU A 54 -7.13 -8.75 -18.18
C LEU A 54 -5.61 -8.91 -18.26
N GLU A 55 -4.89 -8.81 -17.14
CA GLU A 55 -3.45 -9.03 -17.11
C GLU A 55 -3.10 -10.47 -17.51
N ALA A 56 -3.87 -11.45 -17.01
CA ALA A 56 -3.68 -12.85 -17.40
C ALA A 56 -3.89 -13.06 -18.90
N ALA A 57 -5.00 -12.54 -19.46
CA ALA A 57 -5.28 -12.62 -20.89
C ALA A 57 -4.18 -11.97 -21.73
N ARG A 58 -3.73 -10.77 -21.33
CA ARG A 58 -2.66 -10.03 -22.00
C ARG A 58 -1.36 -10.81 -22.04
N LEU A 59 -0.93 -11.37 -20.91
CA LEU A 59 0.32 -12.14 -20.82
C LEU A 59 0.22 -13.47 -21.59
N LEU A 60 -0.90 -14.17 -21.51
CA LEU A 60 -1.11 -15.41 -22.24
C LEU A 60 -1.12 -15.18 -23.76
N GLN A 61 -1.80 -14.13 -24.23
CA GLN A 61 -1.78 -13.73 -25.64
C GLN A 61 -0.38 -13.35 -26.12
N GLN A 62 0.41 -12.63 -25.30
CA GLN A 62 1.80 -12.31 -25.59
C GLN A 62 2.69 -13.57 -25.72
N ASN A 63 2.33 -14.65 -25.02
CA ASN A 63 3.01 -15.95 -25.10
C ASN A 63 2.37 -16.89 -26.15
N GLY A 64 1.49 -16.39 -27.02
CA GLY A 64 0.86 -17.17 -28.08
C GLY A 64 -0.13 -18.24 -27.59
N VAL A 65 -0.62 -18.13 -26.35
CA VAL A 65 -1.60 -19.06 -25.78
C VAL A 65 -3.01 -18.63 -26.16
N GLU A 66 -3.76 -19.53 -26.79
CA GLU A 66 -5.17 -19.30 -27.11
C GLU A 66 -5.99 -19.10 -25.84
N THR A 67 -6.70 -17.97 -25.79
CA THR A 67 -7.47 -17.54 -24.62
C THR A 67 -8.84 -17.01 -25.00
N ILE A 68 -9.82 -17.30 -24.16
CA ILE A 68 -11.14 -16.66 -24.15
C ILE A 68 -11.39 -16.12 -22.74
N VAL A 69 -11.88 -14.88 -22.64
CA VAL A 69 -12.30 -14.28 -21.37
C VAL A 69 -13.83 -14.20 -21.34
N LEU A 70 -14.45 -14.75 -20.31
CA LEU A 70 -15.89 -14.62 -20.06
C LEU A 70 -16.13 -13.56 -19.00
N GLU A 71 -16.85 -12.51 -19.35
CA GLU A 71 -17.24 -11.43 -18.44
C GLU A 71 -18.75 -11.38 -18.28
N ALA A 72 -19.22 -11.40 -17.04
CA ALA A 72 -20.63 -11.34 -16.71
C ALA A 72 -21.26 -9.98 -17.08
N ARG A 73 -20.50 -8.89 -16.94
CA ARG A 73 -20.93 -7.53 -17.26
C ARG A 73 -20.82 -7.25 -18.76
N ASN A 74 -21.35 -6.09 -19.18
CA ASN A 74 -21.18 -5.53 -20.52
C ASN A 74 -19.95 -4.61 -20.65
N ARG A 75 -19.01 -4.69 -19.70
CA ARG A 75 -17.80 -3.86 -19.64
C ARG A 75 -16.67 -4.62 -18.95
N THR A 76 -15.44 -4.21 -19.23
CA THR A 76 -14.26 -4.65 -18.48
C THR A 76 -14.15 -3.93 -17.12
N GLY A 77 -13.16 -4.36 -16.33
CA GLY A 77 -12.67 -3.66 -15.14
C GLY A 77 -13.20 -4.20 -13.82
N GLY A 78 -14.34 -4.88 -13.81
CA GLY A 78 -14.93 -5.44 -12.59
C GLY A 78 -15.17 -4.36 -11.53
N ARG A 79 -14.47 -4.45 -10.40
CA ARG A 79 -14.48 -3.46 -9.29
C ARG A 79 -13.66 -2.19 -9.59
N VAL A 80 -13.00 -2.12 -10.74
CA VAL A 80 -12.55 -0.86 -11.34
C VAL A 80 -13.67 -0.36 -12.25
N TRP A 81 -14.23 0.79 -11.93
CA TRP A 81 -15.29 1.40 -12.72
C TRP A 81 -15.27 2.91 -12.57
N SER A 82 -15.17 3.60 -13.70
CA SER A 82 -15.23 5.05 -13.78
C SER A 82 -16.43 5.44 -14.64
N ILE A 83 -17.19 6.44 -14.20
CA ILE A 83 -18.33 7.00 -14.94
C ILE A 83 -18.06 8.46 -15.28
N ARG A 84 -18.80 8.97 -16.28
CA ARG A 84 -18.76 10.37 -16.69
C ARG A 84 -20.03 11.06 -16.22
N SER A 85 -19.90 12.16 -15.48
CA SER A 85 -21.04 12.99 -15.07
C SER A 85 -21.64 13.76 -16.25
N LYS A 86 -22.79 14.43 -16.07
CA LYS A 86 -23.36 15.30 -17.11
C LYS A 86 -22.42 16.44 -17.47
N ASN A 87 -21.72 16.99 -16.48
CA ASN A 87 -20.69 18.02 -16.67
C ASN A 87 -19.31 17.45 -17.07
N ASN A 88 -19.28 16.23 -17.65
CA ASN A 88 -18.08 15.61 -18.22
C ASN A 88 -16.96 15.30 -17.22
N LEU A 89 -17.27 15.20 -15.92
CA LEU A 89 -16.30 14.86 -14.89
C LEU A 89 -16.19 13.33 -14.78
N MET A 90 -14.96 12.82 -14.74
CA MET A 90 -14.72 11.40 -14.48
C MET A 90 -14.77 11.11 -12.98
N LEU A 91 -15.63 10.16 -12.58
CA LEU A 91 -15.88 9.76 -11.20
C LEU A 91 -15.55 8.27 -11.05
N ASP A 92 -14.61 7.95 -10.16
CA ASP A 92 -14.21 6.57 -9.87
C ASP A 92 -15.16 5.93 -8.86
N MET A 93 -16.12 5.14 -9.35
CA MET A 93 -17.09 4.42 -8.53
C MET A 93 -16.46 3.24 -7.76
N GLY A 94 -15.32 2.74 -8.25
CA GLY A 94 -14.54 1.65 -7.66
C GLY A 94 -13.16 2.11 -7.17
N ALA A 95 -12.09 1.38 -7.54
CA ALA A 95 -10.71 1.77 -7.23
C ALA A 95 -10.37 3.19 -7.71
N ARG A 96 -9.54 3.92 -6.95
CA ARG A 96 -9.15 5.31 -7.23
C ARG A 96 -7.67 5.60 -6.93
N TYR A 97 -7.11 4.98 -5.90
CA TYR A 97 -5.75 5.22 -5.44
C TYR A 97 -4.78 4.13 -5.92
N ILE A 98 -3.53 4.53 -6.13
CA ILE A 98 -2.39 3.62 -6.31
C ILE A 98 -1.63 3.60 -4.99
N HIS A 99 -1.78 2.52 -4.22
CA HIS A 99 -1.22 2.43 -2.88
C HIS A 99 0.29 2.10 -2.92
N GLY A 100 1.12 3.14 -2.76
CA GLY A 100 2.58 3.05 -2.81
C GLY A 100 3.14 2.92 -4.22
N GLN A 101 4.31 3.51 -4.46
CA GLN A 101 5.01 3.52 -5.75
C GLN A 101 6.21 2.57 -5.75
N TYR A 102 6.88 2.45 -4.61
CA TYR A 102 8.17 1.77 -4.47
C TYR A 102 8.00 0.47 -3.69
N GLY A 103 8.69 -0.58 -4.09
CA GLY A 103 8.69 -1.88 -3.42
C GLY A 103 9.71 -1.95 -2.28
N SER A 104 9.45 -2.80 -1.28
CA SER A 104 10.16 -2.94 0.00
C SER A 104 11.65 -3.34 -0.05
N ILE A 105 12.27 -3.44 -1.23
CA ILE A 105 13.72 -3.65 -1.38
C ILE A 105 14.39 -2.27 -1.53
N PRO A 106 15.29 -1.86 -0.61
CA PRO A 106 15.93 -0.53 -0.60
C PRO A 106 16.73 -0.15 -1.86
N SER A 107 16.90 -1.08 -2.80
CA SER A 107 17.57 -0.85 -4.09
C SER A 107 16.67 -0.22 -5.16
N GLY A 108 15.36 -0.08 -4.92
CA GLY A 108 14.41 0.44 -5.91
C GLY A 108 14.14 -0.50 -7.09
N LEU A 109 14.54 -1.77 -7.01
CA LEU A 109 14.41 -2.77 -8.08
C LEU A 109 12.97 -3.28 -8.30
N LEU A 110 12.05 -2.98 -7.39
CA LEU A 110 10.64 -3.35 -7.51
C LEU A 110 9.78 -2.10 -7.37
N THR A 111 8.87 -1.90 -8.31
CA THR A 111 7.88 -0.82 -8.33
C THR A 111 6.49 -1.43 -8.26
N ASN A 112 5.50 -0.64 -7.79
CA ASN A 112 4.12 -1.07 -7.83
C ASN A 112 3.70 -1.29 -9.31
N PRO A 113 3.21 -2.48 -9.69
CA PRO A 113 2.94 -2.75 -11.10
C PRO A 113 1.79 -1.90 -11.66
N ILE A 114 0.88 -1.38 -10.82
CA ILE A 114 -0.15 -0.44 -11.26
C ILE A 114 0.48 0.93 -11.56
N TRP A 115 1.47 1.34 -10.76
CA TRP A 115 2.27 2.54 -11.03
C TRP A 115 3.06 2.40 -12.34
N ASP A 116 3.62 1.24 -12.64
CA ASP A 116 4.31 1.03 -13.91
C ASP A 116 3.37 1.06 -15.12
N LEU A 117 2.14 0.58 -14.93
CA LEU A 117 1.10 0.64 -15.96
C LEU A 117 0.67 2.07 -16.26
N THR A 118 0.56 2.96 -15.27
CA THR A 118 0.24 4.38 -15.56
C THR A 118 1.31 5.00 -16.46
N ARG A 119 2.59 4.75 -16.17
CA ARG A 119 3.72 5.24 -16.96
C ARG A 119 3.71 4.66 -18.37
N SER A 120 3.53 3.34 -18.48
CA SER A 120 3.49 2.64 -19.78
C SER A 120 2.33 3.10 -20.65
N ALA A 121 1.20 3.43 -20.03
CA ALA A 121 0.00 3.90 -20.69
C ALA A 121 -0.02 5.43 -20.90
N ASN A 122 1.00 6.16 -20.42
CA ASN A 122 1.05 7.63 -20.39
C ASN A 122 -0.21 8.25 -19.74
N ILE A 123 -0.63 7.70 -18.60
CA ILE A 123 -1.79 8.16 -17.83
C ILE A 123 -1.34 9.25 -16.84
N SER A 124 -2.04 10.38 -16.86
CA SER A 124 -1.79 11.49 -15.93
C SER A 124 -2.19 11.15 -14.50
N ILE A 125 -1.31 11.50 -13.56
CA ILE A 125 -1.40 11.18 -12.13
C ILE A 125 -1.30 12.44 -11.28
N CYS A 126 -2.03 12.44 -10.17
CA CYS A 126 -2.13 13.54 -9.23
C CYS A 126 -1.76 13.02 -7.85
N PHE A 127 -0.90 13.76 -7.14
CA PHE A 127 -0.49 13.44 -5.78
C PHE A 127 -1.39 14.14 -4.76
N GLY A 128 -1.72 13.45 -3.67
CA GLY A 128 -2.34 14.07 -2.51
C GLY A 128 -1.26 14.50 -1.53
N GLU A 129 -1.42 15.64 -0.87
CA GLU A 129 -0.50 16.08 0.18
C GLU A 129 -0.98 15.57 1.55
N PRO A 130 -0.10 14.98 2.39
CA PRO A 130 -0.47 14.44 3.71
C PRO A 130 -0.98 15.46 4.73
N HIS A 131 -0.78 16.76 4.50
CA HIS A 131 -1.00 17.82 5.50
C HIS A 131 -2.43 18.44 5.52
N ASP A 132 -3.37 17.90 4.75
CA ASP A 132 -4.64 18.57 4.44
C ASP A 132 -5.89 17.96 5.09
N PHE A 133 -5.74 17.31 6.25
CA PHE A 133 -6.87 16.82 7.03
C PHE A 133 -7.44 17.93 7.92
N LEU A 134 -8.65 18.42 7.64
CA LEU A 134 -9.43 19.12 8.65
C LEU A 134 -10.45 18.19 9.30
N GLY A 135 -10.30 18.00 10.61
CA GLY A 135 -11.40 17.52 11.43
C GLY A 135 -12.36 18.67 11.71
N THR A 136 -13.53 18.71 11.07
CA THR A 136 -14.68 19.49 11.57
C THR A 136 -15.35 18.76 12.74
N TYR A 137 -14.55 18.51 13.77
CA TYR A 137 -14.81 18.26 15.20
C TYR A 137 -13.39 18.10 15.81
N PRO A 138 -13.15 18.45 17.09
CA PRO A 138 -11.81 18.72 17.62
C PRO A 138 -10.92 17.48 17.85
N LEU A 139 -11.09 16.40 17.06
CA LEU A 139 -10.49 15.09 17.33
C LEU A 139 -9.21 14.81 16.55
N TYR A 140 -8.99 15.42 15.37
CA TYR A 140 -7.85 15.00 14.53
C TYR A 140 -6.55 15.78 14.80
N TYR A 141 -6.62 17.07 15.14
CA TYR A 141 -5.41 17.87 15.45
C TYR A 141 -5.48 18.74 16.72
N SER A 142 -6.68 19.03 17.23
CA SER A 142 -6.81 19.90 18.41
C SER A 142 -6.86 19.15 19.74
N ASN A 143 -6.96 17.81 19.74
CA ASN A 143 -6.94 17.03 20.97
C ASN A 143 -5.77 16.04 20.98
N ILE A 144 -4.58 16.58 21.22
CA ILE A 144 -3.31 15.86 21.45
C ILE A 144 -3.51 14.64 22.36
N LEU A 145 -4.46 14.70 23.29
CA LEU A 145 -4.79 13.61 24.20
C LEU A 145 -5.39 12.37 23.51
N VAL A 146 -6.27 12.53 22.52
CA VAL A 146 -6.88 11.39 21.81
C VAL A 146 -5.86 10.70 20.92
N GLN A 147 -5.02 11.48 20.23
CA GLN A 147 -3.89 10.93 19.47
C GLN A 147 -2.96 10.14 20.39
N LYS A 148 -2.58 10.71 21.55
CA LYS A 148 -1.78 10.01 22.55
C LYS A 148 -2.43 8.70 23.02
N TRP A 149 -3.73 8.71 23.32
CA TRP A 149 -4.46 7.48 23.68
C TRP A 149 -4.44 6.44 22.56
N TYR A 150 -4.58 6.87 21.31
CA TYR A 150 -4.54 5.97 20.17
C TYR A 150 -3.13 5.38 19.96
N ASP A 151 -2.08 6.18 20.08
CA ASP A 151 -0.70 5.72 19.96
C ASP A 151 -0.38 4.70 21.08
N GLU A 152 -0.76 5.00 22.33
CA GLU A 152 -0.64 4.07 23.45
C GLU A 152 -1.48 2.79 23.25
N TYR A 153 -2.69 2.92 22.69
CA TYR A 153 -3.54 1.79 22.34
C TYR A 153 -2.89 0.91 21.26
N MET A 154 -2.34 1.48 20.20
CA MET A 154 -1.69 0.73 19.13
C MET A 154 -0.42 0.03 19.62
N LEU A 155 0.35 0.66 20.51
CA LEU A 155 1.47 0.01 21.18
C LEU A 155 1.00 -1.17 22.05
N PHE A 156 -0.05 -0.97 22.84
CA PHE A 156 -0.67 -2.04 23.62
C PHE A 156 -1.12 -3.22 22.73
N VAL A 157 -1.85 -2.96 21.65
CA VAL A 157 -2.27 -4.01 20.71
C VAL A 157 -1.06 -4.76 20.14
N ARG A 158 0.00 -4.03 19.74
CA ARG A 158 1.21 -4.64 19.19
C ARG A 158 1.89 -5.58 20.18
N GLU A 159 2.03 -5.18 21.45
CA GLU A 159 2.64 -6.03 22.47
C GLU A 159 1.78 -7.27 22.78
N GLU A 160 0.47 -7.09 22.94
CA GLU A 160 -0.45 -8.20 23.23
C GLU A 160 -0.55 -9.21 22.07
N THR A 161 -0.48 -8.74 20.82
CA THR A 161 -0.56 -9.60 19.62
C THR A 161 0.76 -10.36 19.33
N ARG A 162 1.89 -9.94 19.91
CA ARG A 162 3.16 -10.69 19.83
C ARG A 162 3.13 -11.96 20.68
N ILE A 163 2.46 -11.92 21.82
CA ILE A 163 2.41 -13.03 22.79
C ILE A 163 1.16 -13.90 22.65
N SER A 164 0.10 -13.39 22.01
CA SER A 164 -1.15 -14.12 21.80
C SER A 164 -1.12 -14.99 20.54
N SER A 165 -1.56 -16.24 20.68
CA SER A 165 -1.87 -17.13 19.55
C SER A 165 -3.30 -16.94 18.99
N SER A 166 -4.12 -16.12 19.65
CA SER A 166 -5.53 -15.91 19.29
C SER A 166 -5.73 -14.68 18.42
N ASN A 167 -6.57 -14.80 17.39
CA ASN A 167 -7.01 -13.68 16.56
C ASN A 167 -8.09 -12.86 17.28
N ILE A 168 -7.67 -11.89 18.07
CA ILE A 168 -8.55 -10.95 18.78
C ILE A 168 -8.87 -9.75 17.88
N SER A 169 -10.09 -9.22 17.98
CA SER A 169 -10.52 -8.07 17.19
C SER A 169 -9.94 -6.75 17.72
N PHE A 170 -9.82 -5.73 16.87
CA PHE A 170 -9.44 -4.39 17.35
C PHE A 170 -10.47 -3.83 18.35
N ALA A 171 -11.77 -4.11 18.17
CA ALA A 171 -12.82 -3.68 19.09
C ALA A 171 -12.63 -4.27 20.51
N ASP A 172 -12.26 -5.55 20.59
CA ASP A 172 -11.98 -6.21 21.87
C ASP A 172 -10.77 -5.59 22.56
N TYR A 173 -9.71 -5.28 21.79
CA TYR A 173 -8.57 -4.56 22.34
C TYR A 173 -8.92 -3.14 22.80
N VAL A 174 -9.87 -2.44 22.15
CA VAL A 174 -10.34 -1.14 22.65
C VAL A 174 -10.96 -1.32 24.03
N ASN A 175 -11.76 -2.38 24.24
CA ASN A 175 -12.34 -2.68 25.54
C ASN A 175 -11.27 -3.02 26.59
N LEU A 176 -10.29 -3.88 26.26
CA LEU A 176 -9.20 -4.25 27.16
C LEU A 176 -8.34 -3.05 27.55
N PHE A 177 -7.98 -2.20 26.57
CA PHE A 177 -7.20 -0.99 26.82
C PHE A 177 -7.98 0.02 27.68
N ALA A 178 -9.27 0.23 27.40
CA ALA A 178 -10.13 1.10 28.18
C ALA A 178 -10.24 0.63 29.64
N GLN A 179 -10.34 -0.68 29.89
CA GLN A 179 -10.31 -1.25 31.23
C GLN A 179 -8.96 -0.99 31.92
N LYS A 180 -7.84 -1.27 31.24
CA LYS A 180 -6.47 -1.05 31.74
C LYS A 180 -6.20 0.41 32.11
N LYS A 181 -6.78 1.35 31.37
CA LYS A 181 -6.66 2.80 31.61
C LYS A 181 -7.76 3.39 32.49
N HIS A 182 -8.70 2.58 32.97
CA HIS A 182 -9.89 3.02 33.72
C HIS A 182 -10.69 4.12 33.01
N PHE A 183 -10.82 4.01 31.68
CA PHE A 183 -11.60 4.96 30.89
C PHE A 183 -13.09 4.87 31.21
N ASN A 184 -13.73 6.04 31.34
CA ASN A 184 -15.18 6.10 31.34
C ASN A 184 -15.76 5.83 29.94
N GLU A 185 -17.09 5.70 29.85
CA GLU A 185 -17.77 5.36 28.60
C GLU A 185 -17.49 6.36 27.47
N LYS A 186 -17.45 7.66 27.78
CA LYS A 186 -17.18 8.71 26.79
C LYS A 186 -15.76 8.61 26.25
N GLN A 187 -14.77 8.36 27.10
CA GLN A 187 -13.37 8.17 26.69
C GLN A 187 -13.21 6.92 25.83
N ARG A 188 -13.80 5.79 26.25
CA ARG A 188 -13.80 4.55 25.46
C ARG A 188 -14.44 4.74 24.10
N SER A 189 -15.62 5.37 24.04
CA SER A 189 -16.33 5.65 22.78
C SER A 189 -15.52 6.57 21.86
N THR A 190 -14.82 7.55 22.44
CA THR A 190 -13.93 8.44 21.68
C THR A 190 -12.77 7.67 21.05
N LEU A 191 -12.09 6.80 21.82
CA LEU A 191 -11.03 5.94 21.31
C LEU A 191 -11.55 4.96 20.25
N TYR A 192 -12.70 4.32 20.49
CA TYR A 192 -13.32 3.40 19.54
C TYR A 192 -13.58 4.09 18.20
N ASN A 193 -14.18 5.27 18.21
CA ASN A 193 -14.47 6.02 16.98
C ASN A 193 -13.19 6.41 16.23
N PHE A 194 -12.13 6.76 16.97
CA PHE A 194 -10.83 7.09 16.39
C PHE A 194 -10.14 5.86 15.78
N ALA A 195 -10.18 4.71 16.47
CA ALA A 195 -9.67 3.44 15.95
C ALA A 195 -10.48 2.97 14.73
N TYR A 196 -11.80 3.10 14.75
CA TYR A 196 -12.67 2.76 13.63
C TYR A 196 -12.27 3.57 12.39
N PHE A 197 -12.08 4.88 12.56
CA PHE A 197 -11.67 5.75 11.48
C PHE A 197 -10.30 5.36 10.89
N THR A 198 -9.32 5.09 11.74
CA THR A 198 -7.95 4.81 11.29
C THR A 198 -7.80 3.40 10.70
N ILE A 199 -8.64 2.46 11.12
CA ILE A 199 -8.50 1.03 10.80
C ILE A 199 -9.71 0.52 10.02
N ALA A 200 -10.88 0.51 10.65
CA ALA A 200 -12.07 -0.17 10.13
C ALA A 200 -12.61 0.44 8.82
N ASP A 201 -12.63 1.76 8.72
CA ASP A 201 -13.02 2.47 7.50
C ASP A 201 -12.12 2.06 6.32
N ARG A 202 -10.80 2.05 6.53
CA ARG A 202 -9.83 1.67 5.49
C ARG A 202 -9.95 0.20 5.07
N GLU A 203 -10.34 -0.69 5.97
CA GLU A 203 -10.54 -2.12 5.66
C GLU A 203 -11.96 -2.44 5.18
N GLY A 204 -12.85 -1.44 5.07
CA GLY A 204 -14.20 -1.62 4.53
C GLY A 204 -15.12 -2.43 5.43
N THR A 205 -14.89 -2.44 6.74
CA THR A 205 -15.62 -3.33 7.67
C THR A 205 -15.71 -2.71 9.07
N GLU A 206 -16.06 -3.51 10.08
CA GLU A 206 -16.19 -3.11 11.48
C GLU A 206 -14.99 -3.57 12.31
N LEU A 207 -14.66 -2.84 13.40
CA LEU A 207 -13.53 -3.18 14.28
C LEU A 207 -13.65 -4.57 14.91
N GLU A 208 -14.87 -5.07 15.13
CA GLU A 208 -15.14 -6.40 15.68
C GLU A 208 -14.75 -7.52 14.70
N SER A 209 -14.64 -7.21 13.42
CA SER A 209 -14.42 -8.22 12.37
C SER A 209 -12.96 -8.39 11.98
N ILE A 210 -12.10 -7.41 12.27
CA ILE A 210 -10.71 -7.36 11.81
C ILE A 210 -9.79 -8.03 12.83
N SER A 211 -9.00 -9.01 12.39
CA SER A 211 -7.94 -9.58 13.25
C SER A 211 -6.86 -8.54 13.49
N ALA A 212 -6.66 -8.12 14.74
CA ALA A 212 -5.62 -7.16 15.08
C ALA A 212 -4.22 -7.72 14.79
N LYS A 213 -3.99 -8.99 15.13
CA LYS A 213 -2.74 -9.69 14.81
C LYS A 213 -2.52 -9.78 13.31
N GLY A 214 -3.52 -10.25 12.56
CA GLY A 214 -3.42 -10.40 11.11
C GLY A 214 -3.17 -9.06 10.40
N TYR A 215 -3.83 -7.99 10.84
CA TYR A 215 -3.62 -6.65 10.31
C TYR A 215 -2.19 -6.13 10.57
N LEU A 216 -1.64 -6.36 11.77
CA LEU A 216 -0.29 -5.91 12.14
C LEU A 216 0.82 -6.77 11.53
N ASP A 217 0.57 -8.07 11.32
CA ASP A 217 1.52 -8.99 10.67
C ASP A 217 1.56 -8.81 9.14
N ARG A 218 0.62 -8.04 8.55
CA ARG A 218 0.60 -7.72 7.11
C ARG A 218 1.84 -6.91 6.73
N SER A 219 2.69 -7.47 5.88
CA SER A 219 3.80 -6.76 5.26
C SER A 219 3.29 -5.81 4.18
N SER A 220 3.55 -4.50 4.30
CA SER A 220 3.34 -3.59 3.18
C SER A 220 4.49 -3.77 2.19
N VAL A 221 4.22 -4.40 1.06
CA VAL A 221 5.25 -4.61 0.01
C VAL A 221 5.55 -3.33 -0.75
N PHE A 222 4.58 -2.42 -0.81
CA PHE A 222 4.73 -1.14 -1.49
C PHE A 222 4.61 0.02 -0.49
N TYR A 223 5.42 1.05 -0.70
CA TYR A 223 5.49 2.28 0.10
C TYR A 223 5.63 3.51 -0.80
N GLY A 224 5.60 4.69 -0.19
CA GLY A 224 5.63 5.98 -0.88
C GLY A 224 4.25 6.62 -0.93
N GLU A 225 4.10 7.62 -1.78
CA GLU A 225 2.85 8.36 -1.91
C GLU A 225 1.74 7.52 -2.56
N GLU A 226 0.49 7.95 -2.36
CA GLU A 226 -0.69 7.28 -2.90
C GLU A 226 -1.39 8.13 -3.99
N PRO A 227 -0.82 8.21 -5.21
CA PRO A 227 -1.40 9.04 -6.26
C PRO A 227 -2.76 8.51 -6.76
N VAL A 228 -3.53 9.42 -7.35
CA VAL A 228 -4.78 9.14 -8.07
C VAL A 228 -4.61 9.45 -9.56
N ILE A 229 -5.50 8.94 -10.40
CA ILE A 229 -5.54 9.31 -11.83
C ILE A 229 -6.36 10.61 -11.98
N CYS A 230 -5.78 11.64 -12.59
CA CYS A 230 -6.33 13.00 -12.54
C CYS A 230 -7.66 13.17 -13.30
N ASP A 231 -7.72 12.64 -14.52
CA ASP A 231 -8.74 13.05 -15.50
C ASP A 231 -9.44 11.91 -16.22
N THR A 232 -8.75 10.80 -16.50
CA THR A 232 -9.32 9.70 -17.28
C THR A 232 -10.07 8.68 -16.42
N GLY A 233 -9.95 8.78 -15.09
CA GLY A 233 -10.42 7.78 -14.14
C GLY A 233 -9.56 6.52 -14.13
N PHE A 234 -9.73 5.71 -13.09
CA PHE A 234 -8.94 4.49 -12.86
C PHE A 234 -9.16 3.41 -13.92
N MET A 235 -10.31 3.44 -14.62
CA MET A 235 -10.62 2.52 -15.72
C MET A 235 -9.65 2.64 -16.90
N ALA A 236 -8.91 3.74 -17.03
CA ALA A 236 -7.84 3.88 -18.03
C ALA A 236 -6.77 2.77 -17.94
N ILE A 237 -6.52 2.24 -16.73
CA ILE A 237 -5.61 1.10 -16.54
C ILE A 237 -6.19 -0.18 -17.15
N THR A 238 -7.47 -0.44 -16.93
CA THR A 238 -8.12 -1.64 -17.47
C THR A 238 -8.32 -1.53 -18.97
N ASP A 239 -8.56 -0.32 -19.49
CA ASP A 239 -8.63 -0.05 -20.93
C ASP A 239 -7.27 -0.30 -21.60
N TYR A 240 -6.18 0.13 -20.96
CA TYR A 240 -4.83 -0.15 -21.43
C TYR A 240 -4.52 -1.65 -21.49
N LEU A 241 -4.88 -2.40 -20.43
CA LEU A 241 -4.72 -3.86 -20.40
C LEU A 241 -5.56 -4.56 -21.47
N ALA A 242 -6.74 -4.01 -21.80
CA ALA A 242 -7.66 -4.58 -22.77
C ALA A 242 -7.38 -4.21 -24.23
N LYS A 243 -6.55 -3.18 -24.50
CA LYS A 243 -6.40 -2.51 -25.81
C LYS A 243 -6.21 -3.43 -27.03
N ASN A 244 -5.63 -4.61 -26.86
CA ASN A 244 -5.36 -5.57 -27.94
C ASN A 244 -5.96 -6.97 -27.69
N LEU A 245 -6.85 -7.10 -26.71
CA LEU A 245 -7.51 -8.37 -26.42
C LEU A 245 -8.73 -8.52 -27.33
N THR A 246 -8.73 -9.54 -28.18
CA THR A 246 -9.80 -9.75 -29.17
C THR A 246 -10.90 -10.71 -28.71
N ASN A 247 -10.64 -11.52 -27.67
CA ASN A 247 -11.49 -12.65 -27.28
C ASN A 247 -12.19 -12.46 -25.92
N ILE A 248 -12.65 -11.25 -25.62
CA ILE A 248 -13.49 -10.98 -24.44
C ILE A 248 -14.96 -11.16 -24.84
N ARG A 249 -15.70 -11.98 -24.09
CA ARG A 249 -17.13 -12.26 -24.28
C ARG A 249 -17.91 -11.65 -23.12
N PHE A 250 -18.60 -10.55 -23.39
CA PHE A 250 -19.43 -9.85 -22.43
C PHE A 250 -20.82 -10.47 -22.29
N GLY A 251 -21.46 -10.28 -21.13
CA GLY A 251 -22.78 -10.85 -20.83
C GLY A 251 -22.78 -12.37 -20.58
N GLU A 252 -21.60 -12.98 -20.48
CA GLU A 252 -21.45 -14.43 -20.27
C GLU A 252 -21.37 -14.73 -18.77
N ILE A 253 -22.53 -14.83 -18.14
CA ILE A 253 -22.65 -15.13 -16.71
C ILE A 253 -22.40 -16.63 -16.50
N VAL A 254 -21.23 -17.00 -16.00
CA VAL A 254 -20.91 -18.40 -15.65
C VAL A 254 -21.75 -18.87 -14.46
N THR A 255 -22.39 -20.02 -14.59
CA THR A 255 -23.23 -20.63 -13.56
C THR A 255 -22.75 -22.01 -13.11
N LYS A 256 -21.98 -22.72 -13.95
CA LYS A 256 -21.49 -24.07 -13.63
C LYS A 256 -20.11 -24.34 -14.24
N ILE A 257 -19.25 -25.01 -13.47
CA ILE A 257 -17.91 -25.45 -13.87
C ILE A 257 -17.80 -26.95 -13.57
N ASP A 258 -17.75 -27.78 -14.62
CA ASP A 258 -17.53 -29.22 -14.52
C ASP A 258 -16.09 -29.58 -14.89
N TYR A 259 -15.35 -30.16 -13.96
CA TYR A 259 -13.93 -30.48 -14.08
C TYR A 259 -13.63 -31.96 -13.77
N ASN A 260 -14.61 -32.85 -13.95
CA ASN A 260 -14.43 -34.31 -13.83
C ASN A 260 -13.64 -34.93 -14.99
N LYS A 261 -13.57 -34.25 -16.13
CA LYS A 261 -12.98 -34.75 -17.38
C LYS A 261 -11.67 -34.04 -17.71
N ASN A 262 -11.00 -34.52 -18.76
CA ASN A 262 -9.77 -33.91 -19.27
C ASN A 262 -9.96 -32.47 -19.74
N LEU A 263 -11.13 -32.10 -20.24
CA LEU A 263 -11.48 -30.71 -20.52
C LEU A 263 -12.50 -30.24 -19.49
N VAL A 264 -12.25 -29.06 -18.93
CA VAL A 264 -13.18 -28.37 -18.04
C VAL A 264 -14.31 -27.79 -18.89
N LYS A 265 -15.55 -28.11 -18.54
CA LYS A 265 -16.75 -27.58 -19.19
C LYS A 265 -17.34 -26.45 -18.34
N VAL A 266 -17.44 -25.27 -18.91
CA VAL A 266 -18.00 -24.08 -18.27
C VAL A 266 -19.32 -23.73 -18.94
N SER A 267 -20.39 -23.66 -18.15
CA SER A 267 -21.74 -23.33 -18.62
C SER A 267 -22.15 -21.95 -18.12
N THR A 268 -22.87 -21.23 -18.97
CA THR A 268 -23.32 -19.87 -18.71
C THR A 268 -24.85 -19.80 -18.62
N LYS A 269 -25.37 -18.73 -18.04
CA LYS A 269 -26.82 -18.52 -17.79
C LYS A 269 -27.65 -18.50 -19.08
N ASN A 270 -27.08 -18.05 -20.19
CA ASN A 270 -27.76 -18.00 -21.50
C ASN A 270 -27.74 -19.36 -22.24
N GLY A 271 -27.18 -20.41 -21.63
CA GLY A 271 -27.10 -21.75 -22.21
C GLY A 271 -25.80 -22.04 -22.98
N GLN A 272 -24.89 -21.07 -23.13
CA GLN A 272 -23.63 -21.28 -23.84
C GLN A 272 -22.68 -22.17 -23.04
N ILE A 273 -21.96 -23.04 -23.77
CA ILE A 273 -21.00 -23.98 -23.22
C ILE A 273 -19.62 -23.70 -23.79
N TYR A 274 -18.65 -23.58 -22.90
CA TYR A 274 -17.24 -23.42 -23.19
C TYR A 274 -16.46 -24.64 -22.67
N GLN A 275 -15.43 -25.05 -23.38
CA GLN A 275 -14.51 -26.10 -22.97
C GLN A 275 -13.07 -25.59 -22.96
N ALA A 276 -12.30 -25.96 -21.95
CA ALA A 276 -10.88 -25.62 -21.89
C ALA A 276 -10.03 -26.64 -21.15
N GLU A 277 -8.73 -26.70 -21.47
CA GLU A 277 -7.78 -27.52 -20.71
C GLU A 277 -7.57 -26.98 -19.30
N PHE A 278 -7.51 -25.64 -19.18
CA PHE A 278 -7.34 -24.91 -17.94
C PHE A 278 -8.38 -23.79 -17.82
N VAL A 279 -8.85 -23.55 -16.60
CA VAL A 279 -9.74 -22.44 -16.28
C VAL A 279 -9.12 -21.59 -15.18
N LEU A 280 -8.88 -20.31 -15.48
CA LEU A 280 -8.45 -19.33 -14.51
C LEU A 280 -9.66 -18.54 -14.00
N ILE A 281 -9.97 -18.72 -12.72
CA ILE A 281 -11.10 -18.11 -12.04
C ILE A 281 -10.60 -16.81 -11.39
N THR A 282 -11.15 -15.68 -11.81
CA THR A 282 -10.78 -14.34 -11.30
C THR A 282 -11.97 -13.57 -10.71
N VAL A 283 -13.07 -14.28 -10.41
CA VAL A 283 -14.26 -13.68 -9.82
C VAL A 283 -13.96 -13.16 -8.40
N PRO A 284 -14.64 -12.09 -7.94
CA PRO A 284 -14.47 -11.59 -6.58
C PRO A 284 -14.78 -12.64 -5.50
N LEU A 285 -14.15 -12.52 -4.33
CA LEU A 285 -14.41 -13.41 -3.19
C LEU A 285 -15.90 -13.42 -2.79
N GLY A 286 -16.58 -12.28 -2.85
CA GLY A 286 -18.03 -12.21 -2.62
C GLY A 286 -18.86 -13.10 -3.56
N VAL A 287 -18.46 -13.22 -4.83
CA VAL A 287 -19.11 -14.14 -5.78
C VAL A 287 -18.88 -15.60 -5.38
N LEU A 288 -17.67 -15.96 -4.93
CA LEU A 288 -17.40 -17.31 -4.41
C LEU A 288 -18.23 -17.62 -3.15
N LYS A 289 -18.31 -16.67 -2.21
CA LYS A 289 -19.13 -16.78 -0.99
C LYS A 289 -20.63 -16.90 -1.29
N SER A 290 -21.11 -16.26 -2.36
CA SER A 290 -22.53 -16.33 -2.78
C SER A 290 -22.96 -17.70 -3.30
N LYS A 291 -22.01 -18.59 -3.65
CA LYS A 291 -22.24 -19.93 -4.20
C LYS A 291 -23.07 -19.95 -5.50
N GLN A 292 -23.06 -18.85 -6.26
CA GLN A 292 -23.75 -18.76 -7.55
C GLN A 292 -23.13 -19.61 -8.67
N ILE A 293 -21.85 -19.94 -8.54
CA ILE A 293 -21.15 -20.84 -9.48
C ILE A 293 -21.15 -22.23 -8.87
N GLU A 294 -21.85 -23.16 -9.52
CA GLU A 294 -21.81 -24.58 -9.17
C GLU A 294 -20.50 -25.20 -9.65
N PHE A 295 -19.77 -25.83 -8.73
CA PHE A 295 -18.57 -26.62 -9.05
C PHE A 295 -18.94 -28.11 -9.04
N ASN A 296 -18.62 -28.82 -10.13
CA ASN A 296 -18.81 -30.27 -10.24
C ASN A 296 -17.48 -30.97 -10.60
N PRO A 297 -16.89 -31.79 -9.71
CA PRO A 297 -17.32 -32.08 -8.35
C PRO A 297 -17.26 -30.84 -7.46
N GLN A 298 -17.79 -30.91 -6.24
CA GLN A 298 -17.70 -29.78 -5.31
C GLN A 298 -16.24 -29.44 -5.00
N LEU A 299 -15.95 -28.14 -4.78
CA LEU A 299 -14.64 -27.73 -4.28
C LEU A 299 -14.32 -28.43 -2.94
N PRO A 300 -13.06 -28.81 -2.68
CA PRO A 300 -12.68 -29.45 -1.43
C PRO A 300 -13.01 -28.59 -0.21
N GLN A 301 -13.34 -29.25 0.91
CA GLN A 301 -13.76 -28.56 2.14
C GLN A 301 -12.74 -27.51 2.60
N TRP A 302 -11.45 -27.79 2.52
CA TRP A 302 -10.39 -26.86 2.90
C TRP A 302 -10.39 -25.55 2.10
N LYS A 303 -10.91 -25.55 0.85
CA LYS A 303 -11.02 -24.35 0.01
C LYS A 303 -12.31 -23.60 0.33
N LEU A 304 -13.41 -24.31 0.55
CA LEU A 304 -14.70 -23.72 0.98
C LEU A 304 -14.54 -23.00 2.32
N ASP A 305 -13.87 -23.66 3.26
CA ASP A 305 -13.46 -23.12 4.54
C ASP A 305 -12.67 -21.80 4.42
N ALA A 306 -11.69 -21.74 3.52
CA ALA A 306 -10.91 -20.54 3.27
C ALA A 306 -11.76 -19.42 2.65
N ILE A 307 -12.62 -19.78 1.68
CA ILE A 307 -13.61 -18.85 1.08
C ILE A 307 -14.49 -18.26 2.17
N ASP A 308 -14.95 -19.05 3.15
CA ASP A 308 -15.84 -18.61 4.20
C ASP A 308 -15.12 -17.73 5.25
N ARG A 309 -13.89 -18.08 5.63
CA ARG A 309 -13.14 -17.38 6.70
C ARG A 309 -12.47 -16.07 6.28
N ILE A 310 -12.02 -15.93 5.04
CA ILE A 310 -11.44 -14.65 4.56
C ILE A 310 -12.53 -13.57 4.61
N GLY A 311 -12.19 -12.41 5.17
CA GLY A 311 -13.12 -11.28 5.30
C GLY A 311 -13.44 -10.68 3.93
N PHE A 312 -14.68 -10.21 3.74
CA PHE A 312 -15.05 -9.46 2.55
C PHE A 312 -15.92 -8.26 2.95
N GLY A 313 -15.35 -7.08 2.77
CA GLY A 313 -15.89 -5.82 3.26
C GLY A 313 -16.80 -5.12 2.25
N TYR A 314 -17.48 -4.09 2.75
CA TYR A 314 -18.37 -3.22 2.00
C TYR A 314 -17.84 -1.80 2.10
N TYR A 315 -17.56 -1.21 0.94
CA TYR A 315 -17.02 0.14 0.85
C TYR A 315 -17.60 0.84 -0.35
N GLU A 316 -18.31 1.93 -0.11
CA GLU A 316 -19.10 2.62 -1.10
C GLU A 316 -18.75 4.11 -1.14
N LYS A 317 -19.15 4.76 -2.23
CA LYS A 317 -18.85 6.16 -2.51
C LYS A 317 -20.11 6.89 -2.89
N ILE A 318 -20.25 8.12 -2.42
CA ILE A 318 -21.24 9.09 -2.90
C ILE A 318 -20.48 10.30 -3.45
N TYR A 319 -20.72 10.65 -4.71
CA TYR A 319 -20.26 11.88 -5.34
C TYR A 319 -21.39 12.90 -5.35
N LEU A 320 -21.11 14.10 -4.85
CA LEU A 320 -21.99 15.25 -4.83
C LEU A 320 -21.36 16.34 -5.69
N LEU A 321 -22.05 16.76 -6.75
CA LEU A 321 -21.54 17.73 -7.71
C LEU A 321 -22.32 19.05 -7.61
N TRP A 322 -21.64 20.16 -7.81
CA TRP A 322 -22.22 21.51 -7.92
C TRP A 322 -21.74 22.20 -9.19
N ASP A 323 -22.35 23.33 -9.55
CA ASP A 323 -21.91 24.14 -10.69
C ASP A 323 -20.63 24.93 -10.40
N GLN A 324 -20.41 25.28 -9.13
CA GLN A 324 -19.25 26.03 -8.67
C GLN A 324 -18.74 25.48 -7.34
N VAL A 325 -17.44 25.57 -7.13
CA VAL A 325 -16.81 25.27 -5.84
C VAL A 325 -17.21 26.37 -4.85
N TRP A 326 -17.95 26.01 -3.82
CA TRP A 326 -18.38 26.95 -2.75
C TRP A 326 -17.59 26.78 -1.44
N TRP A 327 -16.74 25.76 -1.33
CA TRP A 327 -15.83 25.54 -0.20
C TRP A 327 -14.46 26.21 -0.46
N ASN A 328 -13.72 26.57 0.59
CA ASN A 328 -12.41 27.21 0.41
C ASN A 328 -11.45 26.27 -0.33
N THR A 329 -10.83 26.78 -1.40
CA THR A 329 -10.00 25.99 -2.32
C THR A 329 -8.61 25.71 -1.80
N ALA A 330 -8.10 26.56 -0.90
CA ALA A 330 -6.72 26.50 -0.43
C ALA A 330 -6.49 25.49 0.69
N ASP A 331 -7.54 25.10 1.42
CA ASP A 331 -7.30 24.67 2.78
C ASP A 331 -7.27 23.14 2.99
N TYR A 332 -8.12 22.31 2.35
CA TYR A 332 -8.26 20.88 2.75
C TYR A 332 -8.62 19.90 1.62
N TYR A 333 -8.11 18.66 1.72
CA TYR A 333 -8.50 17.49 0.89
C TYR A 333 -9.58 16.64 1.58
N PHE A 334 -9.66 16.66 2.91
CA PHE A 334 -10.50 15.74 3.67
C PHE A 334 -11.34 16.42 4.75
N PHE A 335 -12.57 15.93 4.95
CA PHE A 335 -13.38 16.29 6.12
C PHE A 335 -13.85 15.07 6.91
N GLN A 336 -13.98 15.27 8.22
CA GLN A 336 -14.61 14.34 9.14
C GLN A 336 -15.94 14.90 9.64
N SER A 337 -16.96 14.05 9.67
CA SER A 337 -18.19 14.33 10.40
C SER A 337 -18.66 13.12 11.20
N ALA A 338 -19.27 13.39 12.35
CA ALA A 338 -20.05 12.43 13.11
C ALA A 338 -21.54 12.65 12.82
N SER A 339 -22.00 12.25 11.62
CA SER A 339 -23.44 12.17 11.37
C SER A 339 -24.03 11.04 12.22
N LYS A 340 -25.07 11.35 13.01
CA LYS A 340 -25.74 10.39 13.92
C LYS A 340 -26.50 9.29 13.17
N SER A 341 -26.93 9.52 11.93
CA SER A 341 -27.81 8.62 11.19
C SER A 341 -27.09 7.76 10.13
N ILE A 342 -26.08 8.31 9.44
CA ILE A 342 -25.50 7.65 8.25
C ILE A 342 -24.01 7.30 8.40
N ASN A 343 -23.38 7.68 9.51
CA ASN A 343 -21.97 7.35 9.77
C ASN A 343 -21.01 7.73 8.61
N LEU A 344 -21.33 8.82 7.89
CA LEU A 344 -20.53 9.38 6.81
C LEU A 344 -19.28 10.06 7.37
N ARG A 345 -18.19 9.31 7.47
CA ARG A 345 -17.00 9.70 8.23
C ARG A 345 -15.90 10.32 7.40
N TYR A 346 -15.81 9.99 6.11
CA TYR A 346 -14.70 10.40 5.26
C TYR A 346 -15.20 11.14 4.03
N TRP A 347 -14.85 12.41 3.92
CA TRP A 347 -15.24 13.28 2.81
C TRP A 347 -13.98 13.75 2.11
N ILE A 348 -13.97 13.76 0.78
CA ILE A 348 -12.83 14.10 -0.06
C ILE A 348 -13.23 15.17 -1.05
N THR A 349 -12.46 16.25 -1.15
CA THR A 349 -12.58 17.25 -2.21
C THR A 349 -11.58 16.95 -3.32
N ALA A 350 -12.00 17.04 -4.57
CA ALA A 350 -11.09 16.87 -5.71
C ALA A 350 -10.53 18.19 -6.25
N ASN A 351 -10.96 19.31 -5.68
CA ASN A 351 -10.63 20.66 -6.15
C ASN A 351 -9.13 20.94 -6.19
N LYS A 352 -8.34 20.45 -5.23
CA LYS A 352 -6.88 20.62 -5.27
C LYS A 352 -6.22 19.80 -6.39
N TRP A 353 -6.82 18.68 -6.83
CA TRP A 353 -6.28 17.87 -7.92
C TRP A 353 -6.62 18.41 -9.31
N ASN A 354 -7.83 18.96 -9.50
CA ASN A 354 -8.30 19.32 -10.83
C ASN A 354 -9.32 20.48 -10.86
N GLY A 355 -9.49 21.21 -9.76
CA GLY A 355 -10.42 22.35 -9.66
C GLY A 355 -11.91 21.98 -9.77
N LYS A 356 -12.26 20.68 -9.76
CA LYS A 356 -13.62 20.24 -10.09
C LYS A 356 -14.59 20.43 -8.89
N PRO A 357 -15.83 20.86 -9.15
CA PRO A 357 -16.83 21.17 -8.12
C PRO A 357 -17.55 19.92 -7.61
N PHE A 358 -16.81 18.96 -7.05
CA PHE A 358 -17.40 17.80 -6.40
C PHE A 358 -16.76 17.42 -5.07
N ILE A 359 -17.60 16.89 -4.18
CA ILE A 359 -17.22 16.26 -2.92
C ILE A 359 -17.56 14.78 -3.02
N THR A 360 -16.62 13.91 -2.65
CA THR A 360 -16.83 12.47 -2.52
C THR A 360 -16.98 12.13 -1.04
N CYS A 361 -17.99 11.37 -0.65
CA CYS A 361 -18.05 10.75 0.66
C CYS A 361 -17.79 9.25 0.53
N LEU A 362 -16.92 8.70 1.39
CA LEU A 362 -16.66 7.28 1.52
C LEU A 362 -17.30 6.76 2.81
N PHE A 363 -17.85 5.55 2.75
CA PHE A 363 -18.44 4.89 3.91
C PHE A 363 -18.30 3.36 3.81
N ALA A 364 -18.13 2.75 4.97
CA ALA A 364 -17.75 1.36 5.14
C ALA A 364 -18.72 0.59 6.05
N GLY A 365 -18.59 -0.73 6.03
CA GLY A 365 -19.11 -1.60 7.09
C GLY A 365 -20.64 -1.57 7.21
N LYS A 366 -21.15 -1.62 8.46
CA LYS A 366 -22.59 -1.73 8.75
C LYS A 366 -23.39 -0.57 8.19
N ALA A 367 -22.79 0.61 8.03
CA ALA A 367 -23.44 1.77 7.43
C ALA A 367 -23.91 1.50 5.99
N VAL A 368 -23.17 0.68 5.23
CA VAL A 368 -23.57 0.25 3.88
C VAL A 368 -24.82 -0.63 3.91
N SER A 369 -24.91 -1.53 4.89
CA SER A 369 -26.05 -2.46 5.02
C SER A 369 -27.34 -1.79 5.51
N SER A 370 -27.24 -0.68 6.26
CA SER A 370 -28.40 0.11 6.70
C SER A 370 -28.87 1.14 5.67
N LEU A 371 -28.04 1.45 4.68
CA LEU A 371 -28.36 2.38 3.60
C LEU A 371 -29.16 1.69 2.49
N THR A 372 -30.47 1.54 2.68
CA THR A 372 -31.39 1.28 1.56
C THR A 372 -31.64 2.58 0.77
N TRP A 373 -30.58 3.16 0.19
CA TRP A 373 -30.65 4.41 -0.58
C TRP A 373 -31.75 4.41 -1.65
N LYS A 374 -32.00 3.25 -2.29
CA LYS A 374 -33.09 3.11 -3.28
C LYS A 374 -34.47 3.39 -2.68
N GLN A 375 -34.65 3.09 -1.41
CA GLN A 375 -35.91 3.28 -0.70
C GLN A 375 -35.99 4.68 -0.07
N ASN A 376 -34.86 5.22 0.41
CA ASN A 376 -34.82 6.45 1.23
C ASN A 376 -33.91 7.57 0.68
N LYS A 377 -33.79 7.68 -0.65
CA LYS A 377 -32.91 8.65 -1.33
C LYS A 377 -33.01 10.08 -0.77
N ASN A 378 -34.23 10.59 -0.63
CA ASN A 378 -34.45 11.98 -0.18
C ASN A 378 -33.96 12.21 1.26
N GLU A 379 -34.16 11.21 2.13
CA GLU A 379 -33.72 11.27 3.52
C GLU A 379 -32.19 11.23 3.61
N THR A 380 -31.53 10.34 2.87
CA THR A 380 -30.07 10.29 2.82
C THR A 380 -29.47 11.58 2.25
N VAL A 381 -30.06 12.17 1.20
CA VAL A 381 -29.60 13.48 0.68
C VAL A 381 -29.77 14.57 1.74
N LYS A 382 -30.90 14.59 2.44
CA LYS A 382 -31.14 15.55 3.53
C LYS A 382 -30.09 15.41 4.63
N ASP A 383 -29.81 14.19 5.08
CA ASP A 383 -28.79 13.94 6.11
C ASP A 383 -27.39 14.34 5.67
N ILE A 384 -27.05 14.12 4.39
CA ILE A 384 -25.81 14.61 3.77
C ILE A 384 -25.74 16.13 3.82
N LEU A 385 -26.81 16.83 3.41
CA LEU A 385 -26.86 18.29 3.40
C LEU A 385 -26.81 18.87 4.81
N ASP A 386 -27.53 18.29 5.77
CA ASP A 386 -27.49 18.68 7.19
C ASP A 386 -26.09 18.45 7.77
N THR A 387 -25.39 17.41 7.32
CA THR A 387 -24.01 17.13 7.70
C THR A 387 -23.06 18.19 7.15
N LEU A 388 -23.12 18.49 5.84
CA LEU A 388 -22.33 19.55 5.22
C LEU A 388 -22.61 20.92 5.85
N GLN A 389 -23.87 21.23 6.16
CA GLN A 389 -24.25 22.50 6.77
C GLN A 389 -23.64 22.68 8.17
N LYS A 390 -23.49 21.59 8.94
CA LYS A 390 -22.78 21.60 10.23
C LYS A 390 -21.27 21.77 10.06
N MET A 391 -20.70 21.21 9.00
CA MET A 391 -19.26 21.30 8.71
C MET A 391 -18.87 22.71 8.22
N PHE A 392 -19.76 23.37 7.49
CA PHE A 392 -19.57 24.72 6.96
C PHE A 392 -20.65 25.68 7.47
N PRO A 393 -20.65 26.02 8.78
CA PRO A 393 -21.73 26.80 9.39
C PRO A 393 -21.87 28.22 8.81
N ASN A 394 -20.79 28.76 8.24
CA ASN A 394 -20.75 30.11 7.69
C ASN A 394 -21.12 30.18 6.20
N ILE A 395 -21.43 29.04 5.57
CA ILE A 395 -21.77 28.94 4.14
C ILE A 395 -23.15 28.31 4.02
N LYS A 396 -24.03 28.91 3.23
CA LYS A 396 -25.33 28.32 2.92
C LYS A 396 -25.14 27.21 1.89
N ILE A 397 -25.36 25.97 2.30
CA ILE A 397 -25.18 24.80 1.43
C ILE A 397 -26.41 24.65 0.53
N THR A 398 -26.20 24.70 -0.79
CA THR A 398 -27.25 24.42 -1.78
C THR A 398 -27.30 22.92 -2.08
N PRO A 399 -28.45 22.37 -2.51
CA PRO A 399 -28.50 21.01 -3.03
C PRO A 399 -27.50 20.81 -4.18
N PRO A 400 -26.86 19.62 -4.30
CA PRO A 400 -26.01 19.30 -5.43
C PRO A 400 -26.82 19.18 -6.73
N THR A 401 -26.21 19.54 -7.85
CA THR A 401 -26.80 19.41 -9.19
C THR A 401 -26.81 17.98 -9.69
N GLU A 402 -25.84 17.17 -9.27
CA GLU A 402 -25.76 15.74 -9.56
C GLU A 402 -25.33 14.94 -8.33
N ILE A 403 -25.89 13.73 -8.18
CA ILE A 403 -25.52 12.79 -7.13
C ILE A 403 -25.32 11.42 -7.76
N TYR A 404 -24.16 10.81 -7.50
CA TYR A 404 -23.83 9.45 -7.92
C TYR A 404 -23.42 8.62 -6.72
N MET A 405 -23.86 7.37 -6.64
CA MET A 405 -23.53 6.46 -5.54
C MET A 405 -23.15 5.09 -6.09
N SER A 406 -22.09 4.49 -5.55
CA SER A 406 -21.75 3.10 -5.86
C SER A 406 -22.66 2.14 -5.07
N ASN A 407 -22.79 0.91 -5.56
CA ASN A 407 -23.57 -0.12 -4.90
C ASN A 407 -22.93 -1.50 -5.14
N TRP A 408 -21.70 -1.65 -4.68
CA TRP A 408 -20.93 -2.88 -4.79
C TRP A 408 -21.49 -4.01 -3.93
N ASN A 409 -22.12 -3.70 -2.79
CA ASN A 409 -22.77 -4.70 -1.93
C ASN A 409 -23.89 -5.48 -2.65
N GLU A 410 -24.77 -4.79 -3.37
CA GLU A 410 -25.86 -5.43 -4.13
C GLU A 410 -25.48 -5.80 -5.57
N ASP A 411 -24.26 -5.49 -6.03
CA ASP A 411 -23.80 -5.88 -7.36
C ASP A 411 -23.67 -7.42 -7.43
N PRO A 412 -24.46 -8.11 -8.27
CA PRO A 412 -24.49 -9.58 -8.33
C PRO A 412 -23.19 -10.20 -8.85
N PHE A 413 -22.25 -9.39 -9.32
CA PHE A 413 -20.96 -9.83 -9.85
C PHE A 413 -19.79 -9.29 -9.01
N SER A 414 -20.07 -8.77 -7.81
CA SER A 414 -19.07 -8.37 -6.80
C SER A 414 -19.42 -8.83 -5.40
N TYR A 415 -20.65 -8.59 -4.93
CA TYR A 415 -21.12 -8.84 -3.56
C TYR A 415 -20.26 -8.18 -2.47
N GLY A 416 -19.81 -6.95 -2.73
CA GLY A 416 -18.93 -6.19 -1.84
C GLY A 416 -17.72 -5.59 -2.55
N SER A 417 -16.80 -5.04 -1.76
CA SER A 417 -15.75 -4.15 -2.25
C SER A 417 -14.38 -4.81 -2.24
N TYR A 418 -13.89 -5.31 -1.10
CA TYR A 418 -12.56 -5.94 -1.05
C TYR A 418 -12.36 -6.86 0.13
N SER A 419 -11.37 -7.76 0.02
CA SER A 419 -11.04 -8.69 1.10
C SER A 419 -10.23 -8.01 2.21
N TYR A 420 -10.39 -8.53 3.44
CA TYR A 420 -9.64 -8.10 4.63
C TYR A 420 -9.34 -9.32 5.51
N ILE A 421 -8.39 -9.17 6.44
CA ILE A 421 -8.00 -10.26 7.34
C ILE A 421 -8.98 -10.32 8.52
N SER A 422 -9.90 -11.29 8.48
CA SER A 422 -10.93 -11.43 9.51
C SER A 422 -10.40 -12.10 10.78
N VAL A 423 -11.08 -11.92 11.91
CA VAL A 423 -10.80 -12.67 13.16
C VAL A 423 -10.90 -14.19 12.98
N ASN A 424 -11.71 -14.66 12.03
CA ASN A 424 -11.88 -16.07 11.75
C ASN A 424 -10.78 -16.60 10.81
N GLN A 425 -10.07 -15.74 10.09
CA GLN A 425 -9.11 -16.13 9.07
C GLN A 425 -7.89 -16.83 9.67
N LYS A 426 -7.51 -17.97 9.09
CA LYS A 426 -6.24 -18.64 9.37
C LYS A 426 -5.13 -18.11 8.47
N TYR A 427 -3.89 -18.24 8.93
CA TYR A 427 -2.73 -17.78 8.17
C TYR A 427 -2.63 -18.43 6.78
N GLU A 428 -2.99 -19.72 6.67
CA GLU A 428 -2.93 -20.49 5.43
C GLU A 428 -4.09 -20.20 4.44
N ASP A 429 -5.16 -19.52 4.86
CA ASP A 429 -6.39 -19.39 4.05
C ASP A 429 -6.17 -18.75 2.67
N PRO A 430 -5.35 -17.69 2.48
CA PRO A 430 -5.11 -17.11 1.16
C PRO A 430 -4.35 -18.05 0.25
N PHE A 431 -3.40 -18.82 0.80
CA PHE A 431 -2.68 -19.86 0.07
C PHE A 431 -3.65 -20.96 -0.37
N ARG A 432 -4.53 -21.41 0.53
CA ARG A 432 -5.62 -22.35 0.21
C ARG A 432 -6.54 -21.77 -0.86
N LEU A 433 -6.92 -20.50 -0.78
CA LEU A 433 -7.75 -19.89 -1.80
C LEU A 433 -7.04 -19.88 -3.18
N SER A 434 -5.74 -19.59 -3.22
CA SER A 434 -4.93 -19.61 -4.44
C SER A 434 -4.61 -21.00 -4.99
N GLU A 435 -4.71 -22.05 -4.17
CA GLU A 435 -4.30 -23.40 -4.52
C GLU A 435 -5.09 -23.95 -5.71
N THR A 436 -4.43 -24.70 -6.59
CA THR A 436 -5.11 -25.22 -7.79
C THR A 436 -5.98 -26.43 -7.46
N ILE A 437 -7.01 -26.68 -8.28
CA ILE A 437 -7.78 -27.95 -8.23
C ILE A 437 -7.45 -28.77 -9.46
N ASN A 438 -6.96 -30.00 -9.24
CA ASN A 438 -6.54 -30.95 -10.26
C ASN A 438 -5.53 -30.36 -11.28
N ASN A 439 -4.76 -29.33 -10.88
CA ASN A 439 -3.90 -28.54 -11.78
C ASN A 439 -4.63 -27.95 -13.00
N ARG A 440 -5.97 -27.85 -12.97
CA ARG A 440 -6.81 -27.38 -14.08
C ARG A 440 -7.63 -26.14 -13.73
N LEU A 441 -8.10 -26.05 -12.49
CA LEU A 441 -8.73 -24.82 -11.98
C LEU A 441 -7.69 -24.01 -11.21
N LEU A 442 -7.46 -22.79 -11.68
CA LEU A 442 -6.54 -21.83 -11.08
C LEU A 442 -7.35 -20.66 -10.54
N PHE A 443 -6.82 -19.99 -9.52
CA PHE A 443 -7.51 -18.89 -8.84
C PHE A 443 -6.59 -17.69 -8.74
N ALA A 444 -7.05 -16.55 -9.26
CA ALA A 444 -6.37 -15.26 -9.13
C ALA A 444 -7.36 -14.17 -8.70
N GLY A 445 -6.83 -13.02 -8.33
CA GLY A 445 -7.58 -11.93 -7.71
C GLY A 445 -6.97 -11.53 -6.38
N GLU A 446 -7.31 -10.32 -5.91
CA GLU A 446 -6.69 -9.71 -4.71
C GLU A 446 -6.77 -10.58 -3.45
N ALA A 447 -7.89 -11.29 -3.23
CA ALA A 447 -8.07 -12.17 -2.08
C ALA A 447 -7.12 -13.40 -2.07
N THR A 448 -6.46 -13.68 -3.21
CA THR A 448 -5.49 -14.77 -3.33
C THR A 448 -4.06 -14.31 -3.07
N ASN A 449 -3.83 -13.04 -2.74
CA ASN A 449 -2.52 -12.45 -2.51
C ASN A 449 -2.38 -12.06 -1.03
N THR A 450 -1.39 -12.62 -0.34
CA THR A 450 -1.19 -12.45 1.11
C THR A 450 -0.66 -11.09 1.50
N ASP A 451 0.03 -10.40 0.61
CA ASP A 451 0.78 -9.21 0.99
C ASP A 451 0.03 -7.93 0.59
N THR A 452 -0.98 -8.06 -0.28
CA THR A 452 -1.63 -6.94 -0.96
C THR A 452 -3.14 -7.15 -1.10
N TYR A 453 -3.78 -7.56 0.02
CA TYR A 453 -5.23 -7.69 0.14
C TYR A 453 -5.97 -6.45 -0.32
N GLY A 454 -7.09 -6.65 -0.99
CA GLY A 454 -8.03 -5.60 -1.36
C GLY A 454 -7.58 -4.63 -2.44
N TYR A 455 -6.30 -4.68 -2.84
CA TYR A 455 -5.74 -3.72 -3.78
C TYR A 455 -5.61 -4.25 -5.20
N THR A 456 -5.66 -3.31 -6.14
CA THR A 456 -5.56 -3.56 -7.59
C THR A 456 -4.24 -4.21 -8.00
N HIS A 457 -3.14 -3.85 -7.34
CA HIS A 457 -1.83 -4.46 -7.59
C HIS A 457 -1.76 -5.91 -7.09
N GLY A 458 -2.46 -6.29 -6.02
CA GLY A 458 -2.57 -7.69 -5.59
C GLY A 458 -3.34 -8.56 -6.60
N ALA A 459 -4.38 -8.00 -7.21
CA ALA A 459 -5.09 -8.66 -8.33
C ALA A 459 -4.17 -8.86 -9.55
N LEU A 460 -3.35 -7.87 -9.88
CA LEU A 460 -2.40 -7.95 -11.00
C LEU A 460 -1.30 -8.98 -10.73
N LEU A 461 -0.69 -8.95 -9.54
CA LEU A 461 0.38 -9.88 -9.16
C LEU A 461 -0.09 -11.33 -9.07
N SER A 462 -1.30 -11.58 -8.57
CA SER A 462 -1.89 -12.93 -8.57
C SER A 462 -2.14 -13.46 -9.98
N ALA A 463 -2.50 -12.61 -10.95
CA ALA A 463 -2.60 -13.02 -12.35
C ALA A 463 -1.23 -13.42 -12.93
N ARG A 464 -0.19 -12.62 -12.68
CA ARG A 464 1.18 -12.96 -13.08
C ARG A 464 1.63 -14.30 -12.50
N ARG A 465 1.33 -14.57 -11.22
CA ARG A 465 1.59 -15.86 -10.56
C ARG A 465 0.93 -17.02 -11.31
N GLU A 466 -0.36 -16.93 -11.62
CA GLU A 466 -1.07 -18.04 -12.29
C GLU A 466 -0.68 -18.21 -13.76
N VAL A 467 -0.34 -17.13 -14.48
CA VAL A 467 0.19 -17.25 -15.85
C VAL A 467 1.53 -17.97 -15.85
N THR A 468 2.45 -17.60 -14.95
CA THR A 468 3.73 -18.31 -14.79
C THR A 468 3.49 -19.80 -14.49
N ARG A 469 2.51 -20.12 -13.64
CA ARG A 469 2.13 -21.51 -13.36
C ARG A 469 1.65 -22.24 -14.62
N LEU A 470 0.75 -21.62 -15.41
CA LEU A 470 0.23 -22.21 -16.65
C LEU A 470 1.33 -22.48 -17.67
N LEU A 471 2.24 -21.51 -17.86
CA LEU A 471 3.36 -21.66 -18.78
C LEU A 471 4.30 -22.79 -18.34
N ASN A 472 4.55 -22.93 -17.03
CA ASN A 472 5.36 -24.00 -16.47
C ASN A 472 4.70 -25.39 -16.57
N ILE A 473 3.38 -25.49 -16.38
CA ILE A 473 2.64 -26.75 -16.59
C ILE A 473 2.74 -27.19 -18.05
N GLY A 474 2.63 -26.26 -18.99
CA GLY A 474 2.83 -26.52 -20.43
C GLY A 474 4.24 -27.05 -20.76
N LEU A 475 5.27 -26.62 -20.02
CA LEU A 475 6.63 -27.10 -20.16
C LEU A 475 6.82 -28.53 -19.58
N MET A 476 6.17 -28.85 -18.46
CA MET A 476 6.27 -30.18 -17.84
C MET A 476 5.48 -31.28 -18.59
N GLY A 477 4.41 -30.93 -19.31
CA GLY A 477 3.66 -31.87 -20.17
C GLY A 477 4.43 -32.37 -21.39
N ASN A 478 5.49 -31.67 -21.80
CA ASN A 478 6.32 -32.01 -22.98
C ASN A 478 7.65 -32.70 -22.63
N GLY A 479 7.77 -33.32 -21.45
CA GLY A 479 8.97 -34.06 -21.06
C GLY A 479 10.21 -33.17 -20.90
N TYR A 480 10.04 -31.87 -20.61
CA TYR A 480 11.16 -30.98 -20.36
C TYR A 480 11.76 -31.32 -18.99
N GLN A 481 12.84 -32.09 -18.97
CA GLN A 481 13.70 -32.19 -17.80
C GLN A 481 14.30 -30.81 -17.55
N ILE A 482 14.09 -30.26 -16.34
CA ILE A 482 14.84 -29.09 -15.87
C ILE A 482 16.32 -29.50 -15.99
N PRO A 483 17.12 -28.87 -16.86
CA PRO A 483 18.51 -29.27 -17.01
C PRO A 483 19.20 -29.08 -15.66
N ASN A 484 20.04 -30.03 -15.25
CA ASN A 484 20.75 -30.00 -13.96
C ASN A 484 21.47 -28.66 -13.73
N THR A 485 21.86 -27.97 -14.79
CA THR A 485 22.44 -26.62 -14.76
C THR A 485 21.52 -25.55 -14.15
N MET A 486 20.19 -25.67 -14.27
CA MET A 486 19.25 -24.71 -13.68
C MET A 486 19.02 -24.98 -12.19
N ILE A 487 19.06 -26.25 -11.76
CA ILE A 487 19.06 -26.62 -10.34
C ILE A 487 20.40 -26.21 -9.71
N GLU A 488 21.52 -26.44 -10.40
CA GLU A 488 22.84 -25.95 -9.99
C GLU A 488 22.87 -24.43 -9.93
N HIS A 489 22.25 -23.70 -10.87
CA HIS A 489 22.14 -22.23 -10.77
C HIS A 489 21.24 -21.78 -9.62
N LEU A 490 20.12 -22.44 -9.33
CA LEU A 490 19.26 -22.10 -8.19
C LEU A 490 19.94 -22.40 -6.85
N VAL A 491 20.69 -23.50 -6.76
CA VAL A 491 21.55 -23.83 -5.61
C VAL A 491 22.70 -22.85 -5.52
N THR A 492 23.30 -22.44 -6.64
CA THR A 492 24.38 -21.45 -6.67
C THR A 492 23.85 -20.07 -6.27
N ILE A 493 22.65 -19.66 -6.70
CA ILE A 493 21.98 -18.41 -6.28
C ILE A 493 21.63 -18.47 -4.79
N GLY A 494 21.08 -19.59 -4.31
CA GLY A 494 20.80 -19.80 -2.89
C GLY A 494 22.07 -19.72 -2.04
N LEU A 495 23.15 -20.38 -2.48
CA LEU A 495 24.47 -20.30 -1.85
C LEU A 495 25.07 -18.88 -1.97
N PHE A 496 24.84 -18.17 -3.07
CA PHE A 496 25.27 -16.77 -3.25
C PHE A 496 24.53 -15.83 -2.30
N ILE A 497 23.23 -16.06 -2.07
CA ILE A 497 22.44 -15.27 -1.11
C ILE A 497 22.93 -15.54 0.31
N VAL A 498 23.18 -16.80 0.67
CA VAL A 498 23.72 -17.16 1.99
C VAL A 498 25.15 -16.61 2.15
N PHE A 499 25.98 -16.67 1.12
CA PHE A 499 27.35 -16.15 1.13
C PHE A 499 27.38 -14.61 1.12
N TYR A 500 26.46 -13.97 0.41
CA TYR A 500 26.28 -12.52 0.41
C TYR A 500 25.75 -12.03 1.76
N MET A 501 24.81 -12.75 2.38
CA MET A 501 24.37 -12.46 3.75
C MET A 501 25.53 -12.66 4.74
N ALA A 502 26.33 -13.71 4.61
CA ALA A 502 27.51 -13.93 5.44
C ALA A 502 28.59 -12.85 5.24
N LEU A 503 28.85 -12.45 3.99
CA LEU A 503 29.75 -11.34 3.66
C LEU A 503 29.20 -10.00 4.12
N TYR A 504 27.89 -9.78 4.06
CA TYR A 504 27.23 -8.59 4.60
C TYR A 504 27.31 -8.58 6.13
N GLN A 505 27.19 -9.73 6.80
CA GLN A 505 27.41 -9.87 8.24
C GLN A 505 28.88 -9.62 8.62
N LEU A 506 29.84 -10.04 7.80
CA LEU A 506 31.26 -9.78 7.99
C LEU A 506 31.65 -8.33 7.67
N TRP A 507 31.01 -7.72 6.67
CA TRP A 507 31.21 -6.33 6.24
C TRP A 507 30.55 -5.33 7.20
N SER A 508 29.34 -5.62 7.68
CA SER A 508 28.68 -4.82 8.73
C SER A 508 29.43 -4.87 10.07
N ASN A 509 30.19 -5.94 10.32
CA ASN A 509 31.07 -6.03 11.48
C ASN A 509 32.44 -5.34 11.30
N SER A 510 32.76 -4.80 10.11
CA SER A 510 34.09 -4.23 9.80
C SER A 510 34.11 -2.75 9.38
N ILE A 511 33.00 -2.01 9.48
CA ILE A 511 33.00 -0.55 9.35
C ILE A 511 32.84 0.08 10.73
N SER A 512 33.96 0.30 11.42
CA SER A 512 33.99 1.23 12.56
C SER A 512 33.93 2.67 12.03
N MET A 513 33.05 3.50 12.59
CA MET A 513 33.15 4.96 12.39
C MET A 513 34.57 5.42 12.74
N PRO A 514 35.16 6.36 11.97
CA PRO A 514 36.41 6.99 12.36
C PRO A 514 36.22 7.74 13.69
N SER A 515 37.30 7.89 14.45
CA SER A 515 37.26 8.72 15.67
C SER A 515 36.87 10.15 15.31
N ASN A 516 36.34 10.92 16.27
CA ASN A 516 35.99 12.32 16.02
C ASN A 516 37.22 13.13 15.56
N GLU A 517 38.41 12.84 16.09
CA GLU A 517 39.67 13.47 15.70
C GLU A 517 40.06 13.12 14.26
N ASP A 518 39.96 11.84 13.88
CA ASP A 518 40.25 11.42 12.50
C ASP A 518 39.27 12.09 11.54
N TYR A 519 37.97 12.11 11.87
CA TYR A 519 36.92 12.67 11.02
C TYR A 519 37.11 14.15 10.73
N ILE A 520 37.47 14.97 11.73
CA ILE A 520 37.68 16.41 11.53
C ILE A 520 38.94 16.71 10.73
N ASN A 521 39.91 15.79 10.71
CA ASN A 521 41.18 15.94 9.99
C ASN A 521 41.14 15.34 8.56
N MET A 522 40.06 14.67 8.17
CA MET A 522 39.89 14.16 6.80
C MET A 522 39.75 15.32 5.80
N LEU A 523 40.73 15.45 4.90
CA LEU A 523 40.69 16.39 3.78
C LEU A 523 39.64 15.96 2.76
N THR A 524 38.81 16.91 2.32
CA THR A 524 37.97 16.76 1.13
C THR A 524 38.62 17.49 -0.04
N ASN A 525 38.62 16.87 -1.22
CA ASN A 525 38.93 17.59 -2.45
C ASN A 525 37.84 18.64 -2.66
N GLU A 526 38.23 19.90 -2.91
CA GLU A 526 37.39 21.12 -2.97
C GLU A 526 37.21 21.82 -1.62
N ILE A 527 38.07 22.82 -1.36
CA ILE A 527 37.75 23.95 -0.50
C ILE A 527 38.21 25.21 -1.25
N GLU A 528 37.26 25.92 -1.84
CA GLU A 528 37.44 27.34 -2.13
C GLU A 528 37.27 28.10 -0.80
N GLU A 529 38.16 29.06 -0.54
CA GLU A 529 38.11 29.94 0.62
C GLU A 529 36.82 30.78 0.58
N GLU A 530 35.77 30.33 1.25
CA GLU A 530 34.59 31.17 1.54
C GLU A 530 34.27 31.21 3.04
N ASN A 531 34.23 32.46 3.53
CA ASN A 531 33.87 33.01 4.85
C ASN A 531 33.42 32.11 6.02
N CYS A 532 33.98 32.46 7.17
CA CYS A 532 34.01 31.79 8.48
C CYS A 532 32.72 31.91 9.33
N ASP A 533 31.52 31.91 8.73
CA ASP A 533 30.25 32.26 9.41
C ASP A 533 29.34 31.07 9.76
N GLN A 534 29.80 29.82 9.62
CA GLN A 534 29.01 28.61 9.80
C GLN A 534 29.00 28.05 11.24
N PHE A 535 30.03 28.32 12.04
CA PHE A 535 30.14 27.83 13.43
C PHE A 535 29.60 28.86 14.43
N VAL A 536 28.29 29.12 14.35
CA VAL A 536 27.62 30.14 15.17
C VAL A 536 27.05 29.54 16.46
N SER A 537 27.42 30.12 17.60
CA SER A 537 26.84 29.77 18.90
C SER A 537 25.38 30.21 18.97
N GLY A 538 24.50 29.31 19.39
CA GLY A 538 23.06 29.56 19.48
C GLY A 538 22.24 28.27 19.38
N PHE A 539 21.00 28.39 18.92
CA PHE A 539 20.11 27.24 18.77
C PHE A 539 20.23 26.61 17.38
N TRP A 540 20.20 25.28 17.36
CA TRP A 540 20.32 24.47 16.17
C TRP A 540 19.18 23.46 16.14
N LEU A 541 18.55 23.33 14.97
CA LEU A 541 17.55 22.30 14.70
C LEU A 541 18.23 21.05 14.16
N SER A 542 18.09 19.93 14.87
CA SER A 542 18.47 18.59 14.39
C SER A 542 17.31 17.94 13.68
N ARG A 543 17.55 17.37 12.50
CA ARG A 543 16.60 16.51 11.80
C ARG A 543 17.26 15.16 11.54
N TYR A 544 16.76 14.12 12.22
CA TYR A 544 17.26 12.75 12.11
C TYR A 544 16.54 11.99 11.00
N TYR A 545 17.28 11.13 10.30
CA TYR A 545 16.77 10.24 9.28
C TYR A 545 17.23 8.80 9.57
N GLN A 546 16.26 7.91 9.76
CA GLN A 546 16.48 6.49 10.03
C GLN A 546 15.35 5.69 9.37
N TYR A 547 15.67 4.54 8.77
CA TYR A 547 14.70 3.68 8.08
C TYR A 547 13.81 4.44 7.07
N ASP A 548 14.43 5.28 6.25
CA ASP A 548 13.80 6.07 5.21
C ASP A 548 12.70 7.06 5.67
N ARG A 549 12.68 7.41 6.97
CA ARG A 549 11.78 8.41 7.55
C ARG A 549 12.56 9.52 8.24
N PHE A 550 12.12 10.76 8.03
CA PHE A 550 12.54 11.89 8.85
C PHE A 550 11.76 11.92 10.16
N TYR A 551 12.49 12.06 11.26
CA TYR A 551 11.94 12.23 12.58
C TYR A 551 11.68 13.71 12.86
N ARG A 552 10.87 13.97 13.90
CA ARG A 552 10.54 15.32 14.34
C ARG A 552 11.83 16.11 14.60
N PRO A 553 11.97 17.34 14.07
CA PRO A 553 13.14 18.14 14.36
C PRO A 553 13.18 18.55 15.84
N HIS A 554 14.36 18.47 16.45
CA HIS A 554 14.58 18.90 17.83
C HIS A 554 15.60 20.03 17.89
N GLN A 555 15.27 21.07 18.65
CA GLN A 555 16.13 22.21 18.90
C GLN A 555 17.08 21.92 20.07
N PHE A 556 18.35 22.27 19.94
CA PHE A 556 19.33 22.22 21.02
C PHE A 556 20.37 23.33 20.87
N SER A 557 21.03 23.68 21.97
CA SER A 557 22.05 24.72 21.95
C SER A 557 23.42 24.14 21.56
N LEU A 558 24.19 24.90 20.80
CA LEU A 558 25.62 24.68 20.58
C LEU A 558 26.37 25.98 20.87
N SER A 559 27.48 25.88 21.57
CA SER A 559 28.42 26.96 21.89
C SER A 559 29.79 26.57 21.37
N PHE A 560 30.27 27.30 20.37
CA PHE A 560 31.56 27.07 19.72
C PHE A 560 32.63 27.96 20.36
N ASP A 561 33.70 27.34 20.85
CA ASP A 561 34.86 28.05 21.38
C ASP A 561 35.89 28.23 20.25
N SER A 562 36.17 29.49 19.93
CA SER A 562 37.12 29.87 18.87
C SER A 562 38.59 29.55 19.21
N GLN A 563 38.95 29.49 20.49
CA GLN A 563 40.34 29.25 20.93
C GLN A 563 40.65 27.76 20.99
N THR A 564 39.76 26.98 21.61
CA THR A 564 39.98 25.56 21.88
C THR A 564 39.48 24.64 20.76
N ARG A 565 38.69 25.17 19.82
CA ARG A 565 37.99 24.39 18.79
C ARG A 565 37.06 23.32 19.35
N GLN A 566 36.64 23.49 20.60
CA GLN A 566 35.63 22.67 21.24
C GLN A 566 34.24 23.24 21.01
N VAL A 567 33.25 22.37 21.04
CA VAL A 567 31.84 22.72 20.99
C VAL A 567 31.11 22.02 22.13
N ASN A 568 30.30 22.77 22.86
CA ASN A 568 29.51 22.27 23.98
C ASN A 568 28.06 22.70 23.84
N GLY A 569 27.13 21.96 24.41
CA GLY A 569 25.71 22.23 24.22
C GLY A 569 24.81 21.43 25.14
N ASN A 570 23.52 21.74 25.09
CA ASN A 570 22.48 21.00 25.79
C ASN A 570 21.14 21.08 25.05
N GLY A 571 20.26 20.13 25.29
CA GLY A 571 18.95 20.09 24.67
C GLY A 571 18.01 19.10 25.33
N VAL A 572 16.78 19.08 24.80
CA VAL A 572 15.73 18.16 25.21
C VAL A 572 15.03 17.66 23.95
N ASP A 573 14.83 16.36 23.86
CA ASP A 573 14.03 15.72 22.80
C ASP A 573 13.06 14.69 23.38
N ASP A 574 12.45 13.89 22.50
CA ASP A 574 11.48 12.85 22.86
C ASP A 574 12.09 11.73 23.73
N ILE A 575 13.43 11.62 23.81
CA ILE A 575 14.14 10.65 24.66
C ILE A 575 14.44 11.27 26.04
N GLY A 576 14.81 12.55 26.07
CA GLY A 576 14.91 13.34 27.30
C GLY A 576 16.00 14.40 27.24
N LYS A 577 16.49 14.83 28.42
CA LYS A 577 17.53 15.88 28.52
C LYS A 577 18.91 15.31 28.22
N PHE A 578 19.70 16.04 27.44
CA PHE A 578 21.05 15.65 27.05
C PHE A 578 22.05 16.81 27.07
N VAL A 579 23.33 16.45 27.11
CA VAL A 579 24.45 17.34 26.82
C VAL A 579 25.17 16.94 25.55
N VAL A 580 25.81 17.93 24.95
CA VAL A 580 26.63 17.78 23.75
C VAL A 580 28.04 18.23 24.09
N ASN A 581 29.03 17.40 23.74
CA ASN A 581 30.44 17.78 23.76
C ASN A 581 31.08 17.33 22.45
N GLY A 582 32.00 18.11 21.89
CA GLY A 582 32.64 17.76 20.64
C GLY A 582 33.72 18.73 20.20
N ILE A 583 34.14 18.56 18.96
CA ILE A 583 35.18 19.34 18.31
C ILE A 583 34.73 19.73 16.90
N TYR A 584 35.27 20.83 16.39
CA TYR A 584 35.00 21.29 15.04
C TYR A 584 36.27 21.81 14.36
N SER A 585 36.27 21.80 13.03
CA SER A 585 37.38 22.29 12.23
C SER A 585 36.88 23.28 11.19
N ILE A 586 37.44 24.48 11.23
CA ILE A 586 37.21 25.52 10.22
C ILE A 586 37.85 25.12 8.90
N ASN A 587 39.04 24.52 8.95
CA ASN A 587 39.81 24.16 7.75
C ASN A 587 39.12 23.09 6.91
N THR A 588 38.34 22.20 7.52
CA THR A 588 37.64 21.11 6.82
C THR A 588 36.13 21.28 6.82
N ASN A 589 35.61 22.36 7.41
CA ASN A 589 34.18 22.62 7.56
C ASN A 589 33.41 21.45 8.19
N ARG A 590 34.01 20.80 9.20
CA ARG A 590 33.46 19.60 9.85
C ARG A 590 33.18 19.81 11.32
N LEU A 591 32.15 19.13 11.79
CA LEU A 591 31.68 19.12 13.17
C LEU A 591 31.49 17.68 13.62
N ALA A 592 32.12 17.32 14.74
CA ALA A 592 32.00 16.02 15.36
C ALA A 592 31.60 16.16 16.83
N ILE A 593 30.40 15.73 17.18
CA ILE A 593 29.82 15.88 18.52
C ILE A 593 29.35 14.55 19.09
N VAL A 594 29.36 14.44 20.41
CA VAL A 594 28.77 13.32 21.16
C VAL A 594 27.65 13.88 22.03
N LYS A 595 26.47 13.31 21.84
CA LYS A 595 25.26 13.59 22.61
C LYS A 595 25.07 12.53 23.68
N THR A 596 24.98 12.95 24.95
CA THR A 596 24.86 12.07 26.12
C THR A 596 23.63 12.42 26.95
N TYR A 597 22.73 11.45 27.16
CA TYR A 597 21.51 11.63 27.94
C TYR A 597 21.74 11.59 29.46
N ARG A 598 20.97 12.40 30.21
CA ARG A 598 21.02 12.54 31.69
C ARG A 598 19.85 11.84 32.38
N GLU A 599 19.92 11.66 33.71
CA GLU A 599 18.98 10.86 34.54
C GLU A 599 17.49 11.24 34.43
N GLU A 600 17.17 12.48 34.04
CA GLU A 600 15.79 13.02 33.98
C GLU A 600 15.00 12.64 32.71
N THR A 601 15.36 11.55 32.02
CA THR A 601 14.66 11.04 30.81
C THR A 601 13.39 10.26 31.19
N GLU A 602 12.33 10.31 30.37
CA GLU A 602 11.05 9.60 30.62
C GLU A 602 11.20 8.06 30.65
N ASN A 603 12.34 7.52 30.18
CA ASN A 603 12.70 6.10 30.22
C ASN A 603 14.16 5.91 30.71
N SER A 604 14.41 6.24 31.98
CA SER A 604 15.76 6.27 32.60
C SER A 604 16.46 4.91 32.69
N THR A 605 15.73 3.80 32.62
CA THR A 605 16.29 2.45 32.69
C THR A 605 16.89 1.94 31.38
N GLU A 606 16.50 2.51 30.23
CA GLU A 606 17.02 2.09 28.91
C GLU A 606 17.98 3.10 28.28
N ASN A 607 17.79 4.42 28.47
CA ASN A 607 18.50 5.42 27.68
C ASN A 607 19.54 6.25 28.45
N PHE A 608 19.63 6.09 29.78
CA PHE A 608 20.59 6.82 30.59
C PHE A 608 22.03 6.42 30.24
N GLY A 609 22.89 7.41 29.95
CA GLY A 609 24.28 7.18 29.56
C GLY A 609 24.49 6.74 28.10
N HIS A 610 23.44 6.72 27.27
CA HIS A 610 23.59 6.50 25.83
C HIS A 610 24.37 7.65 25.18
N ASN A 611 25.42 7.28 24.45
CA ASN A 611 26.23 8.20 23.66
C ASN A 611 25.87 8.05 22.18
N ILE A 612 25.40 9.15 21.58
CA ILE A 612 25.17 9.24 20.14
C ILE A 612 26.29 10.09 19.55
N THR A 613 27.12 9.49 18.71
CA THR A 613 28.15 10.19 17.94
C THR A 613 27.54 10.76 16.68
N ILE A 614 27.78 12.03 16.39
CA ILE A 614 27.30 12.75 15.21
C ILE A 614 28.52 13.36 14.51
N GLN A 615 28.68 13.07 13.22
CA GLN A 615 29.75 13.57 12.38
C GLN A 615 29.16 14.16 11.10
N VAL A 616 29.31 15.46 10.93
CA VAL A 616 28.67 16.24 9.85
C VAL A 616 29.64 17.23 9.22
N ALA A 617 29.40 17.55 7.94
CA ALA A 617 30.14 18.54 7.18
C ALA A 617 29.21 19.66 6.71
N TRP A 618 29.75 20.86 6.55
CA TRP A 618 28.99 22.01 6.09
C TRP A 618 28.61 21.85 4.61
N ASN A 619 27.33 22.03 4.30
CA ASN A 619 26.82 22.12 2.94
C ASN A 619 26.55 23.60 2.63
N SER A 620 27.45 24.23 1.87
CA SER A 620 27.34 25.65 1.50
C SER A 620 26.11 25.97 0.65
N ASN A 621 25.67 25.03 -0.21
CA ASN A 621 24.49 25.22 -1.06
C ASN A 621 23.17 25.26 -0.28
N GLN A 622 23.11 24.54 0.85
CA GLN A 622 21.89 24.40 1.65
C GLN A 622 21.94 25.14 3.00
N TYR A 623 23.09 25.73 3.34
CA TYR A 623 23.35 26.46 4.58
C TYR A 623 23.00 25.66 5.85
N HIS A 624 23.42 24.38 5.88
CA HIS A 624 23.30 23.51 7.04
C HIS A 624 24.50 22.57 7.14
N PHE A 625 24.66 21.90 8.28
CA PHE A 625 25.51 20.73 8.39
C PHE A 625 24.74 19.46 8.04
N GLU A 626 25.35 18.54 7.31
CA GLU A 626 24.77 17.22 7.03
C GLU A 626 25.79 16.10 7.20
N GLY A 627 25.33 14.92 7.60
CA GLY A 627 26.21 13.77 7.76
C GLY A 627 25.52 12.60 8.45
N LYS A 628 26.26 11.88 9.31
CA LYS A 628 25.80 10.65 9.96
C LYS A 628 25.74 10.77 11.46
N TRP A 629 24.83 10.01 12.05
CA TRP A 629 24.80 9.73 13.48
C TRP A 629 24.93 8.23 13.72
N PHE A 630 25.47 7.86 14.88
CA PHE A 630 25.68 6.48 15.28
C PHE A 630 25.47 6.31 16.77
N ILE A 631 24.82 5.21 17.17
CA ILE A 631 24.66 4.78 18.55
C ILE A 631 25.11 3.34 18.68
N LYS A 632 25.87 3.04 19.74
CA LYS A 632 26.21 1.67 20.13
C LYS A 632 26.11 1.54 21.63
N THR A 633 25.24 0.63 22.07
CA THR A 633 25.01 0.27 23.46
C THR A 633 25.42 -1.19 23.66
N ARG A 634 25.27 -1.73 24.88
CA ARG A 634 25.51 -3.16 25.13
C ARG A 634 24.53 -4.08 24.38
N ASN A 635 23.31 -3.59 24.09
CA ASN A 635 22.19 -4.41 23.59
C ASN A 635 21.72 -4.01 22.19
N TYR A 636 22.16 -2.86 21.66
CA TYR A 636 21.67 -2.31 20.38
C TYR A 636 22.74 -1.47 19.69
N SER A 637 22.74 -1.47 18.35
CA SER A 637 23.47 -0.50 17.54
C SER A 637 22.56 0.05 16.44
N GLY A 638 22.73 1.33 16.11
CA GLY A 638 21.99 1.97 15.03
C GLY A 638 22.76 3.13 14.43
N ASP A 639 22.46 3.45 13.18
CA ASP A 639 23.01 4.59 12.46
C ASP A 639 21.95 5.22 11.56
N GLY A 640 22.25 6.42 11.07
CA GLY A 640 21.39 7.12 10.13
C GLY A 640 22.00 8.43 9.66
N ARG A 641 21.22 9.21 8.90
CA ARG A 641 21.61 10.55 8.45
C ARG A 641 21.07 11.61 9.40
N ILE A 642 21.75 12.74 9.48
CA ILE A 642 21.31 13.89 10.27
C ILE A 642 21.66 15.20 9.57
N GLU A 643 20.77 16.17 9.72
CA GLU A 643 20.96 17.56 9.31
C GLU A 643 20.91 18.46 10.55
N LEU A 644 21.84 19.42 10.67
CA LEU A 644 21.85 20.45 11.70
C LEU A 644 21.77 21.83 11.05
N LYS A 645 20.70 22.58 11.34
CA LYS A 645 20.46 23.90 10.79
C LYS A 645 20.45 24.97 11.87
N PHE A 646 21.22 26.03 11.70
CA PHE A 646 21.26 27.15 12.64
C PHE A 646 19.93 27.90 12.63
N GLU A 647 19.39 28.16 13.82
CA GLU A 647 18.15 28.87 14.01
C GLU A 647 18.43 30.35 14.32
N LYS A 648 18.34 31.20 13.29
CA LYS A 648 18.40 32.67 13.47
C LYS A 648 17.14 33.09 14.24
N SER A 649 17.29 33.34 15.53
CA SER A 649 16.16 33.61 16.42
C SER A 649 15.26 34.76 15.92
N PHE A 650 13.96 34.47 16.01
CA PHE A 650 12.83 35.38 15.99
C PHE A 650 13.15 36.74 16.65
N ARG A 651 12.93 37.86 15.94
CA ARG A 651 12.63 39.13 16.60
C ARG A 651 11.36 38.92 17.42
N ALA A 652 11.45 39.20 18.72
CA ALA A 652 10.34 39.20 19.65
C ALA A 652 9.13 39.96 19.07
N MET A 653 7.98 39.29 18.96
CA MET A 653 6.69 39.97 19.05
C MET A 653 6.26 39.88 20.50
N ALA A 654 6.41 41.02 21.19
CA ALA A 654 5.68 41.33 22.41
C ALA A 654 4.24 41.71 22.08
#